data_AF-A0A947FL70-F1
#
_entry.id   AF-A0A947FL70-F1
#
_cell.length_a   1.000
_cell.length_b   1.000
_cell.length_c   1.000
_cell.angle_alpha   90.00
_cell.angle_beta   90.00
_cell.angle_gamma   90.00
#
_symmetry.space_group_name_H-M   'P 1'
#
loop_
_entity.id
_entity.type
_entity.pdbx_description
1 polymer ?
#
loop_
_entity_poly.entity_id
_entity_poly.type
_entity_poly.pdbx_seq_one_letter_code
_entity_poly.pdbx_strand_id
1 'polypeptide(L)'
;DGGLVFSEIPLDEITETITTNCNFPQPYQVHVDATTATLTLDDSSSLTVVLDSIRSIDIQANLTGLIDAESTAWVRWGQDVIFVGDCKTINTDHGWVGLTMPMALDLNLLLDLDPTYDADQVAIVVDKHAMLAGQAQFSGGTLQHDFGPASLTDAVINIFEDELLAELSANGEEAVADAIVSLNYRLDGLDENGLPDPAIQAFNGPTTFVLEADEEDQAFIRGLLEELGIPDIVLAMLDDRGVEILLQLVILEGTERDAYLAGLGAEVGCEALLGTYQVPLDSIPIYTLSGQTCGVADLSIHNTGGYFSDTLCSNEIAFSPTDDFEFCLAQFSEQSETLLGNAASWAPDTNQPGDELPAVPSRSWTTVPSTALDLGTVSLQGNHQPYLKQLGYKTITDIPRGNGACELEMRVYKRDIAEQGLKPLLALHGGTWKHRGSSFMGLEAGVSHFTENGFVVFAPFYRLVGESDGNVECNGASWHEVTADIESALDWVAENGAALGAADERVSVFGQSAGAHLAAWLAANRSDAVRKALLYYGPTDVLEFLAGAVPLGGPYEPYRDFGLRSLSQFFGAPAGTGVLDFGQINFAGLTVTELGDNWSTLIPASVFDLSQLNPLAPPIFLARCAEATQIDLTTINLAAPPPALTDCMKQDLSDFLIRNSLDHQLAGE
;
A
#
# COMPACT_ATOMS: atom_id res chain seq x y z
N ASP A 1 -53.03 4.01 30.07
CA ASP A 1 -53.37 5.45 30.11
C ASP A 1 -52.11 6.28 30.09
N GLY A 2 -51.52 6.48 28.91
CA GLY A 2 -50.27 7.21 28.77
C GLY A 2 -49.68 7.27 27.36
N GLY A 3 -50.48 7.13 26.31
CA GLY A 3 -50.01 7.33 24.93
C GLY A 3 -49.57 8.78 24.70
N LEU A 4 -48.50 8.97 23.93
CA LEU A 4 -48.00 10.30 23.55
C LEU A 4 -48.77 10.78 22.31
N VAL A 5 -49.45 11.91 22.44
CA VAL A 5 -50.08 12.60 21.31
C VAL A 5 -48.99 13.36 20.55
N PHE A 6 -48.70 12.93 19.32
CA PHE A 6 -47.56 13.44 18.56
C PHE A 6 -47.94 14.68 17.73
N SER A 7 -49.18 14.74 17.23
CA SER A 7 -49.67 15.84 16.41
C SER A 7 -51.18 15.76 16.18
N GLU A 8 -51.80 16.93 15.94
CA GLU A 8 -53.11 17.07 15.30
C GLU A 8 -52.86 17.42 13.82
N ILE A 9 -53.35 16.59 12.91
CA ILE A 9 -53.17 16.77 11.46
C ILE A 9 -54.44 17.38 10.90
N PRO A 10 -54.40 18.61 10.35
CA PRO A 10 -55.59 19.19 9.72
C PRO A 10 -55.96 18.39 8.47
N LEU A 11 -57.23 18.01 8.39
CA LEU A 11 -57.85 17.42 7.22
C LEU A 11 -58.69 18.48 6.51
N ASP A 12 -58.61 18.50 5.19
CA ASP A 12 -59.35 19.45 4.37
C ASP A 12 -60.85 19.10 4.31
N GLU A 13 -61.68 20.11 4.03
CA GLU A 13 -63.11 19.91 3.76
C GLU A 13 -63.28 19.13 2.45
N ILE A 14 -64.01 18.02 2.49
CA ILE A 14 -64.22 17.16 1.34
C ILE A 14 -65.69 17.25 0.93
N THR A 15 -65.93 17.66 -0.32
CA THR A 15 -67.25 17.56 -0.96
C THR A 15 -67.13 16.74 -2.23
N GLU A 16 -67.76 15.58 -2.26
CA GLU A 16 -67.78 14.71 -3.44
C GLU A 16 -69.19 14.63 -4.03
N THR A 17 -69.29 14.78 -5.35
CA THR A 17 -70.53 14.55 -6.10
C THR A 17 -70.45 13.19 -6.75
N ILE A 18 -71.23 12.23 -6.26
CA ILE A 18 -71.22 10.86 -6.73
C ILE A 18 -71.98 10.81 -8.05
N THR A 19 -71.31 10.31 -9.10
CA THR A 19 -71.95 10.14 -10.41
C THR A 19 -72.83 8.89 -10.38
N THR A 20 -74.12 9.07 -10.10
CA THR A 20 -75.11 7.98 -9.99
C THR A 20 -76.38 8.31 -10.78
N ASN A 21 -77.02 7.27 -11.32
CA ASN A 21 -78.37 7.35 -11.85
C ASN A 21 -79.36 7.09 -10.70
N CYS A 22 -79.96 8.15 -10.13
CA CYS A 22 -80.85 8.05 -8.98
C CYS A 22 -82.25 7.47 -9.30
N ASN A 23 -82.35 6.42 -10.11
CA ASN A 23 -83.62 5.76 -10.45
C ASN A 23 -84.37 5.25 -9.18
N PHE A 24 -83.63 5.04 -8.10
CA PHE A 24 -84.09 4.73 -6.76
C PHE A 24 -83.32 5.62 -5.76
N PRO A 25 -83.80 5.79 -4.51
CA PRO A 25 -83.12 6.60 -3.50
C PRO A 25 -81.66 6.17 -3.34
N GLN A 26 -80.72 7.05 -3.69
CA GLN A 26 -79.27 6.83 -3.58
C GLN A 26 -78.55 8.12 -3.14
N PRO A 27 -77.39 8.02 -2.48
CA PRO A 27 -76.58 9.20 -2.17
C PRO A 27 -75.95 9.71 -3.47
N TYR A 28 -76.07 11.00 -3.75
CA TYR A 28 -75.46 11.60 -4.95
C TYR A 28 -74.50 12.76 -4.62
N GLN A 29 -74.48 13.21 -3.36
CA GLN A 29 -73.50 14.17 -2.87
C GLN A 29 -73.21 13.89 -1.40
N VAL A 30 -71.93 13.83 -1.06
CA VAL A 30 -71.42 13.63 0.29
C VAL A 30 -70.51 14.80 0.63
N HIS A 31 -70.58 15.26 1.87
CA HIS A 31 -69.74 16.31 2.38
C HIS A 31 -69.30 15.98 3.80
N VAL A 32 -68.02 16.21 4.06
CA VAL A 32 -67.38 16.05 5.36
C VAL A 32 -66.66 17.36 5.66
N ASP A 33 -66.95 17.95 6.82
CA ASP A 33 -66.30 19.18 7.25
C ASP A 33 -64.81 18.94 7.51
N ALA A 34 -64.00 20.00 7.40
CA ALA A 34 -62.60 19.95 7.81
C ALA A 34 -62.49 19.56 9.30
N THR A 35 -61.59 18.63 9.61
CA THR A 35 -61.36 18.18 10.99
C THR A 35 -59.86 18.03 11.28
N THR A 36 -59.51 17.55 12.47
CA THR A 36 -58.14 17.17 12.82
C THR A 36 -58.08 15.68 13.14
N ALA A 37 -57.15 14.97 12.53
CA ALA A 37 -56.78 13.63 12.95
C ALA A 37 -55.76 13.70 14.08
N THR A 38 -56.04 13.04 15.19
CA THR A 38 -55.15 12.92 16.34
C THR A 38 -54.35 11.64 16.23
N LEU A 39 -53.02 11.76 16.24
CA LEU A 39 -52.10 10.63 16.22
C LEU A 39 -51.59 10.32 17.63
N THR A 40 -51.87 9.12 18.13
CA THR A 40 -51.36 8.65 19.43
C THR A 40 -50.44 7.46 19.24
N LEU A 41 -49.20 7.55 19.71
CA LEU A 41 -48.23 6.45 19.65
C LEU A 41 -48.30 5.59 20.92
N ASP A 42 -48.18 4.28 20.72
CA ASP A 42 -48.10 3.28 21.80
C ASP A 42 -46.67 3.15 22.33
N ASP A 43 -46.56 2.66 23.58
CA ASP A 43 -45.28 2.40 24.27
C ASP A 43 -44.37 1.39 23.54
N SER A 44 -44.91 0.63 22.58
CA SER A 44 -44.15 -0.29 21.71
C SER A 44 -43.41 0.40 20.57
N SER A 45 -43.67 1.70 20.34
CA SER A 45 -42.94 2.47 19.33
C SER A 45 -41.47 2.62 19.71
N SER A 46 -40.57 2.45 18.75
CA SER A 46 -39.13 2.55 18.97
C SER A 46 -38.42 3.28 17.83
N LEU A 47 -37.38 4.02 18.19
CA LEU A 47 -36.43 4.62 17.26
C LEU A 47 -35.04 4.08 17.62
N THR A 48 -34.43 3.38 16.68
CA THR A 48 -33.10 2.79 16.83
C THR A 48 -32.15 3.50 15.88
N VAL A 49 -31.02 3.97 16.40
CA VAL A 49 -29.93 4.53 15.60
C VAL A 49 -28.76 3.57 15.68
N VAL A 50 -28.37 3.01 14.54
CA VAL A 50 -27.22 2.12 14.40
C VAL A 50 -26.10 2.90 13.73
N LEU A 51 -24.94 2.94 14.39
CA LEU A 51 -23.72 3.58 13.90
C LEU A 51 -22.70 2.46 13.68
N ASP A 52 -22.40 2.13 12.43
CA ASP A 52 -21.37 1.14 12.10
C ASP A 52 -20.00 1.81 11.95
N SER A 53 -19.98 2.99 11.33
CA SER A 53 -18.82 3.89 11.25
C SER A 53 -19.29 5.33 10.98
N ILE A 54 -18.38 6.28 10.76
CA ILE A 54 -18.78 7.59 10.22
C ILE A 54 -19.37 7.47 8.81
N ARG A 55 -19.04 6.39 8.06
CA ARG A 55 -19.49 6.18 6.68
C ARG A 55 -20.91 5.63 6.58
N SER A 56 -21.45 4.99 7.62
CA SER A 56 -22.79 4.39 7.56
C SER A 56 -23.60 4.64 8.82
N ILE A 57 -24.72 5.37 8.64
CA ILE A 57 -25.71 5.67 9.68
C ILE A 57 -27.05 5.06 9.24
N ASP A 58 -27.58 4.14 10.04
CA ASP A 58 -28.90 3.53 9.81
C ASP A 58 -29.85 3.96 10.94
N ILE A 59 -30.97 4.59 10.57
CA ILE A 59 -32.01 5.03 11.50
C ILE A 59 -33.29 4.25 11.21
N GLN A 60 -33.68 3.40 12.16
CA GLN A 60 -34.86 2.54 12.07
C GLN A 60 -35.95 3.05 13.01
N ALA A 61 -37.11 3.42 12.47
CA ALA A 61 -38.27 3.84 13.23
C ALA A 61 -39.39 2.82 13.06
N ASN A 62 -39.73 2.13 14.15
CA ASN A 62 -40.88 1.21 14.22
C ASN A 62 -41.94 1.88 15.09
N LEU A 63 -42.95 2.50 14.47
CA LEU A 63 -43.99 3.27 15.16
C LEU A 63 -45.31 2.50 15.12
N THR A 64 -45.93 2.33 16.26
CA THR A 64 -47.26 1.70 16.38
C THR A 64 -48.18 2.62 17.15
N GLY A 65 -49.44 2.74 16.73
CA GLY A 65 -50.36 3.64 17.43
C GLY A 65 -51.77 3.62 16.88
N LEU A 66 -52.53 4.65 17.27
CA LEU A 66 -53.91 4.86 16.88
C LEU A 66 -54.07 6.22 16.23
N ILE A 67 -54.81 6.25 15.13
CA ILE A 67 -55.35 7.45 14.50
C ILE A 67 -56.79 7.59 14.94
N ASP A 68 -57.15 8.76 15.45
CA ASP A 68 -58.51 9.09 15.82
C ASP A 68 -58.94 10.41 15.15
N ALA A 69 -60.04 10.39 14.41
CA ALA A 69 -60.56 11.56 13.73
C ALA A 69 -62.09 11.56 13.79
N GLU A 70 -62.70 12.69 14.12
CA GLU A 70 -64.15 12.85 14.16
C GLU A 70 -64.54 14.09 13.35
N SER A 71 -65.48 13.96 12.41
CA SER A 71 -65.97 15.10 11.62
C SER A 71 -67.48 15.08 11.49
N THR A 72 -68.06 16.28 11.42
CA THR A 72 -69.45 16.46 11.02
C THR A 72 -69.58 16.25 9.51
N ALA A 73 -70.65 15.58 9.11
CA ALA A 73 -70.88 15.20 7.73
C ALA A 73 -72.36 15.35 7.36
N TRP A 74 -72.62 15.56 6.08
CA TRP A 74 -73.96 15.46 5.54
C TRP A 74 -73.99 14.73 4.20
N VAL A 75 -75.05 13.96 3.99
CA VAL A 75 -75.25 13.16 2.79
C VAL A 75 -76.58 13.53 2.16
N ARG A 76 -76.54 13.96 0.90
CA ARG A 76 -77.75 14.25 0.13
C ARG A 76 -78.19 13.03 -0.65
N TRP A 77 -79.43 12.66 -0.42
CA TRP A 77 -80.10 11.56 -1.09
C TRP A 77 -80.95 12.12 -2.22
N GLY A 78 -80.79 11.53 -3.39
CA GLY A 78 -81.49 11.89 -4.61
C GLY A 78 -82.37 10.76 -5.09
N GLN A 79 -83.49 11.10 -5.72
CA GLN A 79 -84.24 10.18 -6.54
C GLN A 79 -84.74 10.91 -7.79
N ASP A 80 -84.79 10.19 -8.90
CA ASP A 80 -85.42 10.65 -10.13
C ASP A 80 -86.95 10.73 -9.93
N VAL A 81 -87.50 11.91 -10.18
CA VAL A 81 -88.92 12.22 -10.03
C VAL A 81 -89.51 12.51 -11.40
N ILE A 82 -90.48 11.68 -11.79
CA ILE A 82 -91.15 11.74 -13.09
C ILE A 82 -91.63 13.17 -13.38
N PHE A 83 -91.17 13.73 -14.51
CA PHE A 83 -91.45 15.08 -15.04
C PHE A 83 -90.70 16.28 -14.43
N VAL A 84 -89.75 16.08 -13.49
CA VAL A 84 -88.99 17.19 -12.86
C VAL A 84 -87.46 17.10 -13.07
N GLY A 85 -86.94 15.95 -13.48
CA GLY A 85 -85.53 15.74 -13.87
C GLY A 85 -84.74 14.82 -12.91
N ASP A 86 -83.58 14.37 -13.37
CA ASP A 86 -82.74 13.36 -12.71
C ASP A 86 -82.17 13.84 -11.37
N CYS A 87 -82.15 12.94 -10.36
CA CYS A 87 -81.49 13.12 -9.06
C CYS A 87 -81.92 14.36 -8.24
N LYS A 88 -83.23 14.65 -8.18
CA LYS A 88 -83.73 15.69 -7.25
C LYS A 88 -83.51 15.25 -5.80
N THR A 89 -83.02 16.17 -4.96
CA THR A 89 -82.82 15.92 -3.52
C THR A 89 -84.14 15.57 -2.86
N ILE A 90 -84.24 14.37 -2.30
CA ILE A 90 -85.40 13.91 -1.55
C ILE A 90 -85.17 13.98 -0.05
N ASN A 91 -83.92 13.90 0.40
CA ASN A 91 -83.55 14.02 1.80
C ASN A 91 -82.08 14.49 1.94
N THR A 92 -81.75 15.06 3.09
CA THR A 92 -80.36 15.35 3.49
C THR A 92 -80.18 14.87 4.91
N ASP A 93 -79.36 13.84 5.07
CA ASP A 93 -79.02 13.31 6.38
C ASP A 93 -77.82 14.11 6.90
N HIS A 94 -77.94 14.64 8.11
CA HIS A 94 -76.87 15.35 8.81
C HIS A 94 -76.45 14.51 10.01
N GLY A 95 -75.16 14.42 10.25
CA GLY A 95 -74.62 13.62 11.33
C GLY A 95 -73.14 13.86 11.52
N TRP A 96 -72.49 12.90 12.15
CA TRP A 96 -71.04 12.87 12.32
C TRP A 96 -70.51 11.47 12.02
N VAL A 97 -69.24 11.41 11.65
CA VAL A 97 -68.48 10.19 11.42
C VAL A 97 -67.19 10.30 12.21
N GLY A 98 -66.90 9.28 13.01
CA GLY A 98 -65.66 9.09 13.73
C GLY A 98 -64.93 7.86 13.22
N LEU A 99 -63.62 7.98 13.03
CA LEU A 99 -62.73 6.91 12.64
C LEU A 99 -61.68 6.73 13.72
N THR A 100 -61.59 5.52 14.27
CA THR A 100 -60.45 5.11 15.09
C THR A 100 -59.77 3.93 14.40
N MET A 101 -58.49 4.07 14.02
CA MET A 101 -57.77 3.05 13.27
C MET A 101 -56.35 2.81 13.81
N PRO A 102 -55.97 1.54 14.08
CA PRO A 102 -54.58 1.18 14.39
C PRO A 102 -53.67 1.35 13.18
N MET A 103 -52.46 1.85 13.44
CA MET A 103 -51.39 1.95 12.46
C MET A 103 -50.11 1.28 12.97
N ALA A 104 -49.37 0.70 12.03
CA ALA A 104 -47.99 0.29 12.22
C ALA A 104 -47.16 0.83 11.06
N LEU A 105 -46.06 1.50 11.37
CA LEU A 105 -45.16 2.12 10.42
C LEU A 105 -43.74 1.62 10.68
N ASP A 106 -43.12 1.06 9.65
CA ASP A 106 -41.72 0.61 9.67
C ASP A 106 -40.95 1.44 8.64
N LEU A 107 -40.06 2.30 9.13
CA LEU A 107 -39.21 3.17 8.31
C LEU A 107 -37.74 2.89 8.60
N ASN A 108 -36.93 2.84 7.55
CA ASN A 108 -35.48 2.79 7.61
C ASN A 108 -34.88 3.91 6.73
N LEU A 109 -34.18 4.85 7.36
CA LEU A 109 -33.34 5.82 6.68
C LEU A 109 -31.88 5.33 6.69
N LEU A 110 -31.39 4.94 5.52
CA LEU A 110 -30.00 4.63 5.30
C LEU A 110 -29.26 5.91 4.88
N LEU A 111 -28.16 6.23 5.54
CA LEU A 111 -27.22 7.28 5.14
C LEU A 111 -25.82 6.69 4.98
N ASP A 112 -25.34 6.69 3.74
CA ASP A 112 -23.99 6.28 3.35
C ASP A 112 -23.16 7.54 3.02
N LEU A 113 -21.93 7.60 3.51
CA LEU A 113 -20.97 8.69 3.30
C LEU A 113 -19.68 8.10 2.73
N ASP A 114 -19.31 8.52 1.51
CA ASP A 114 -18.07 8.15 0.85
C ASP A 114 -17.08 9.33 0.84
N PRO A 115 -16.26 9.49 1.91
CA PRO A 115 -15.27 10.55 1.97
C PRO A 115 -14.05 10.24 1.10
N THR A 116 -13.60 11.25 0.35
CA THR A 116 -12.40 11.26 -0.49
C THR A 116 -11.59 12.54 -0.25
N TYR A 117 -10.30 12.51 -0.55
CA TYR A 117 -9.40 13.66 -0.43
C TYR A 117 -9.13 14.29 -1.80
N ASP A 118 -9.33 15.60 -1.90
CA ASP A 118 -8.93 16.42 -3.05
C ASP A 118 -7.63 17.17 -2.71
N ALA A 119 -6.53 16.74 -3.33
CA ALA A 119 -5.20 17.31 -3.12
C ALA A 119 -5.03 18.72 -3.70
N ASP A 120 -5.77 19.06 -4.77
CA ASP A 120 -5.66 20.37 -5.42
C ASP A 120 -6.31 21.47 -4.58
N GLN A 121 -7.38 21.12 -3.85
CA GLN A 121 -8.16 22.06 -3.03
C GLN A 121 -7.91 21.94 -1.53
N VAL A 122 -7.14 20.93 -1.10
CA VAL A 122 -6.96 20.58 0.33
C VAL A 122 -8.32 20.46 1.02
N ALA A 123 -9.18 19.61 0.46
CA ALA A 123 -10.56 19.48 0.90
C ALA A 123 -10.97 18.02 1.06
N ILE A 124 -11.91 17.78 1.98
CA ILE A 124 -12.64 16.50 2.02
C ILE A 124 -13.85 16.64 1.12
N VAL A 125 -13.97 15.74 0.14
CA VAL A 125 -15.21 15.59 -0.63
C VAL A 125 -15.95 14.39 -0.08
N VAL A 126 -17.10 14.62 0.54
CA VAL A 126 -17.98 13.55 1.02
C VAL A 126 -19.11 13.39 0.03
N ASP A 127 -19.12 12.29 -0.71
CA ASP A 127 -20.30 11.91 -1.47
C ASP A 127 -21.31 11.27 -0.52
N LYS A 128 -22.51 11.84 -0.45
CA LYS A 128 -23.52 11.43 0.53
C LYS A 128 -24.67 10.78 -0.20
N HIS A 129 -25.14 9.67 0.32
CA HIS A 129 -26.28 8.95 -0.21
C HIS A 129 -27.25 8.59 0.91
N ALA A 130 -28.34 9.33 1.00
CA ALA A 130 -29.47 9.07 1.88
C ALA A 130 -30.63 8.45 1.10
N MET A 131 -31.24 7.41 1.68
CA MET A 131 -32.44 6.78 1.14
C MET A 131 -33.38 6.37 2.27
N LEU A 132 -34.63 6.80 2.18
CA LEU A 132 -35.70 6.31 3.04
C LEU A 132 -36.41 5.13 2.38
N ALA A 133 -36.53 4.03 3.09
CA ALA A 133 -37.38 2.90 2.73
C ALA A 133 -38.36 2.61 3.87
N GLY A 134 -39.49 2.00 3.57
CA GLY A 134 -40.43 1.63 4.61
C GLY A 134 -41.79 1.21 4.08
N GLN A 135 -42.67 0.86 5.01
CA GLN A 135 -44.04 0.46 4.75
C GLN A 135 -44.94 0.91 5.89
N ALA A 136 -46.19 1.23 5.56
CA ALA A 136 -47.26 1.40 6.52
C ALA A 136 -48.23 0.23 6.41
N GLN A 137 -48.80 -0.13 7.55
CA GLN A 137 -49.92 -1.04 7.62
C GLN A 137 -51.02 -0.40 8.47
N PHE A 138 -52.20 -0.29 7.86
CA PHE A 138 -53.42 0.11 8.54
C PHE A 138 -54.32 -1.11 8.62
N SER A 139 -54.68 -1.55 9.83
CA SER A 139 -55.42 -2.81 9.98
C SER A 139 -56.53 -2.71 11.01
N GLY A 140 -57.72 -3.13 10.58
CA GLY A 140 -58.94 -3.01 11.37
C GLY A 140 -59.35 -1.55 11.56
N GLY A 141 -60.01 -1.27 12.66
CA GLY A 141 -60.56 0.05 12.98
C GLY A 141 -62.03 -0.04 13.35
N THR A 142 -62.57 1.07 13.84
CA THR A 142 -63.99 1.21 14.15
C THR A 142 -64.51 2.49 13.53
N LEU A 143 -65.58 2.37 12.75
CA LEU A 143 -66.25 3.51 12.13
C LEU A 143 -67.49 3.86 12.96
N GLN A 144 -67.38 4.87 13.80
CA GLN A 144 -68.51 5.38 14.56
C GLN A 144 -69.27 6.40 13.72
N HIS A 145 -70.60 6.36 13.78
CA HIS A 145 -71.43 7.28 13.01
C HIS A 145 -72.80 7.43 13.69
N ASP A 146 -73.38 8.63 13.58
CA ASP A 146 -74.78 8.87 13.97
C ASP A 146 -75.38 9.94 13.05
N PHE A 147 -76.27 9.48 12.16
CA PHE A 147 -77.08 10.34 11.30
C PHE A 147 -78.56 10.37 11.71
N GLY A 148 -78.89 9.84 12.90
CA GLY A 148 -80.23 9.80 13.47
C GLY A 148 -81.02 8.50 13.24
N PRO A 149 -82.09 8.26 14.04
CA PRO A 149 -82.72 6.95 14.25
C PRO A 149 -83.50 6.35 13.06
N ALA A 150 -83.48 7.01 11.90
CA ALA A 150 -84.13 6.54 10.67
C ALA A 150 -83.35 6.97 9.40
N SER A 151 -82.06 7.29 9.52
CA SER A 151 -81.23 7.72 8.40
C SER A 151 -80.90 6.57 7.44
N LEU A 152 -80.95 6.84 6.14
CA LEU A 152 -80.52 5.89 5.11
C LEU A 152 -78.99 5.81 5.06
N THR A 153 -78.30 6.90 5.38
CA THR A 153 -76.84 6.95 5.52
C THR A 153 -76.35 5.98 6.57
N ASP A 154 -76.98 5.96 7.75
CA ASP A 154 -76.64 5.04 8.85
C ASP A 154 -76.76 3.58 8.40
N ALA A 155 -77.87 3.23 7.73
CA ALA A 155 -78.09 1.88 7.23
C ALA A 155 -77.08 1.45 6.15
N VAL A 156 -76.62 2.39 5.31
CA VAL A 156 -75.64 2.11 4.25
C VAL A 156 -74.24 1.96 4.83
N ILE A 157 -73.81 2.85 5.73
CA ILE A 157 -72.50 2.74 6.37
C ILE A 157 -72.39 1.40 7.11
N ASN A 158 -73.41 0.99 7.87
CA ASN A 158 -73.43 -0.31 8.55
C ASN A 158 -73.35 -1.53 7.60
N ILE A 159 -73.80 -1.41 6.34
CA ILE A 159 -73.71 -2.51 5.34
C ILE A 159 -72.32 -2.58 4.71
N PHE A 160 -71.69 -1.42 4.51
CA PHE A 160 -70.42 -1.28 3.78
C PHE A 160 -69.23 -0.94 4.67
N GLU A 161 -69.37 -1.03 6.00
CA GLU A 161 -68.35 -0.64 6.98
C GLU A 161 -67.00 -1.30 6.68
N ASP A 162 -67.01 -2.63 6.45
CA ASP A 162 -65.81 -3.39 6.13
C ASP A 162 -65.13 -2.93 4.83
N GLU A 163 -65.93 -2.57 3.80
CA GLU A 163 -65.43 -2.12 2.49
C GLU A 163 -64.84 -0.71 2.60
N LEU A 164 -65.49 0.18 3.35
CA LEU A 164 -65.00 1.54 3.62
C LEU A 164 -63.70 1.52 4.44
N LEU A 165 -63.62 0.69 5.47
CA LEU A 165 -62.40 0.53 6.27
C LEU A 165 -61.24 -0.04 5.44
N ALA A 166 -61.52 -0.97 4.53
CA ALA A 166 -60.51 -1.52 3.62
C ALA A 166 -59.98 -0.45 2.65
N GLU A 167 -60.87 0.34 2.05
CA GLU A 167 -60.49 1.43 1.13
C GLU A 167 -59.69 2.52 1.85
N LEU A 168 -60.11 2.91 3.06
CA LEU A 168 -59.36 3.87 3.90
C LEU A 168 -57.97 3.36 4.26
N SER A 169 -57.85 2.07 4.58
CA SER A 169 -56.56 1.45 4.87
C SER A 169 -55.66 1.49 3.64
N ALA A 170 -56.15 1.06 2.47
CA ALA A 170 -55.39 1.05 1.22
C ALA A 170 -54.92 2.45 0.80
N ASN A 171 -55.81 3.45 0.86
CA ASN A 171 -55.46 4.85 0.55
C ASN A 171 -54.44 5.42 1.55
N GLY A 172 -54.52 5.02 2.83
CA GLY A 172 -53.53 5.38 3.84
C GLY A 172 -52.16 4.78 3.56
N GLU A 173 -52.10 3.50 3.18
CA GLU A 173 -50.85 2.81 2.81
C GLU A 173 -50.21 3.46 1.57
N GLU A 174 -51.01 3.77 0.55
CA GLU A 174 -50.57 4.47 -0.67
C GLU A 174 -50.05 5.88 -0.37
N ALA A 175 -50.75 6.65 0.46
CA ALA A 175 -50.32 7.99 0.85
C ALA A 175 -48.96 8.00 1.57
N VAL A 176 -48.68 6.98 2.40
CA VAL A 176 -47.35 6.84 3.03
C VAL A 176 -46.30 6.45 2.01
N ALA A 177 -46.60 5.53 1.09
CA ALA A 177 -45.68 5.15 0.02
C ALA A 177 -45.31 6.37 -0.85
N ASP A 178 -46.28 7.18 -1.22
CA ASP A 178 -46.08 8.42 -1.97
C ASP A 178 -45.25 9.45 -1.18
N ALA A 179 -45.45 9.57 0.13
CA ALA A 179 -44.65 10.43 0.99
C ALA A 179 -43.17 9.99 1.05
N ILE A 180 -42.91 8.66 1.08
CA ILE A 180 -41.53 8.12 1.03
C ILE A 180 -40.88 8.45 -0.31
N VAL A 181 -41.58 8.24 -1.43
CA VAL A 181 -41.08 8.58 -2.77
C VAL A 181 -40.78 10.09 -2.88
N SER A 182 -41.71 10.93 -2.43
CA SER A 182 -41.56 12.39 -2.43
C SER A 182 -40.37 12.85 -1.60
N LEU A 183 -40.13 12.25 -0.43
CA LEU A 183 -38.97 12.57 0.38
C LEU A 183 -37.65 12.15 -0.29
N ASN A 184 -37.59 10.97 -0.91
CA ASN A 184 -36.42 10.53 -1.67
C ASN A 184 -36.12 11.46 -2.86
N TYR A 185 -37.15 11.89 -3.60
CA TYR A 185 -36.99 12.92 -4.64
C TYR A 185 -36.38 14.20 -4.08
N ARG A 186 -36.82 14.67 -2.91
CA ARG A 186 -36.23 15.84 -2.27
C ARG A 186 -34.78 15.62 -1.82
N LEU A 187 -34.42 14.42 -1.36
CA LEU A 187 -33.03 14.07 -1.04
C LEU A 187 -32.14 14.20 -2.30
N ASP A 188 -32.69 13.90 -3.47
CA ASP A 188 -32.03 14.04 -4.78
C ASP A 188 -32.17 15.43 -5.44
N GLY A 189 -32.82 16.39 -4.79
CA GLY A 189 -33.06 17.74 -5.36
C GLY A 189 -34.12 17.78 -6.47
N LEU A 190 -35.06 16.85 -6.44
CA LEU A 190 -36.16 16.71 -7.39
C LEU A 190 -37.49 17.18 -6.78
N ASP A 191 -38.40 17.66 -7.63
CA ASP A 191 -39.77 18.01 -7.28
C ASP A 191 -40.68 16.78 -7.12
N GLU A 192 -41.97 17.02 -6.81
CA GLU A 192 -42.99 15.96 -6.65
C GLU A 192 -43.22 15.09 -7.89
N ASN A 193 -42.77 15.54 -9.07
CA ASN A 193 -42.87 14.80 -10.33
C ASN A 193 -41.56 14.10 -10.73
N GLY A 194 -40.53 14.15 -9.86
CA GLY A 194 -39.21 13.58 -10.13
C GLY A 194 -38.39 14.40 -11.13
N LEU A 195 -38.67 15.70 -11.29
CA LEU A 195 -37.92 16.61 -12.15
C LEU A 195 -36.98 17.49 -11.32
N PRO A 196 -35.78 17.85 -11.82
CA PRO A 196 -34.87 18.74 -11.09
C PRO A 196 -35.50 20.11 -10.81
N ASP A 197 -35.49 20.53 -9.54
CA ASP A 197 -35.96 21.85 -9.12
C ASP A 197 -34.84 22.63 -8.41
N PRO A 198 -34.37 23.77 -8.97
CA PRO A 198 -33.32 24.58 -8.37
C PRO A 198 -33.70 25.21 -7.02
N ALA A 199 -34.97 25.22 -6.62
CA ALA A 199 -35.39 25.64 -5.29
C ALA A 199 -35.14 24.56 -4.21
N ILE A 200 -34.87 23.31 -4.61
CA ILE A 200 -34.64 22.18 -3.71
C ILE A 200 -33.14 21.87 -3.72
N GLN A 201 -32.48 22.11 -2.58
CA GLN A 201 -31.09 21.72 -2.41
C GLN A 201 -31.00 20.22 -2.18
N ALA A 202 -30.38 19.49 -3.12
CA ALA A 202 -30.11 18.08 -2.96
C ALA A 202 -29.26 17.83 -1.71
N PHE A 203 -29.68 16.85 -0.91
CA PHE A 203 -28.84 16.32 0.15
C PHE A 203 -27.81 15.36 -0.46
N ASN A 204 -28.25 14.49 -1.37
CA ASN A 204 -27.44 13.48 -2.04
C ASN A 204 -26.46 14.13 -3.02
N GLY A 205 -25.26 13.54 -3.10
CA GLY A 205 -24.16 14.03 -3.93
C GLY A 205 -23.01 14.65 -3.14
N PRO A 206 -21.96 15.07 -3.85
CA PRO A 206 -20.70 15.50 -3.25
C PRO A 206 -20.86 16.82 -2.50
N THR A 207 -20.37 16.84 -1.27
CA THR A 207 -20.16 18.07 -0.49
C THR A 207 -18.69 18.24 -0.19
N THR A 208 -18.13 19.34 -0.64
CA THR A 208 -16.73 19.70 -0.41
C THR A 208 -16.59 20.52 0.87
N PHE A 209 -15.82 20.01 1.82
CA PHE A 209 -15.41 20.71 3.02
C PHE A 209 -13.98 21.20 2.83
N VAL A 210 -13.84 22.47 2.48
CA VAL A 210 -12.54 23.14 2.41
C VAL A 210 -12.10 23.45 3.84
N LEU A 211 -10.92 22.96 4.23
CA LEU A 211 -10.31 23.34 5.50
C LEU A 211 -9.43 24.57 5.25
N GLU A 212 -9.84 25.71 5.79
CA GLU A 212 -8.95 26.87 5.86
C GLU A 212 -7.90 26.56 6.92
N ALA A 213 -6.65 26.31 6.50
CA ALA A 213 -5.53 26.18 7.42
C ALA A 213 -5.21 27.56 8.03
N ASP A 214 -5.87 27.91 9.13
CA ASP A 214 -5.50 29.08 9.92
C ASP A 214 -4.41 28.75 10.96
N GLU A 215 -3.75 29.78 11.49
CA GLU A 215 -2.66 29.63 12.45
C GLU A 215 -3.13 29.03 13.80
N GLU A 216 -4.43 29.09 14.13
CA GLU A 216 -5.00 28.59 15.39
C GLU A 216 -5.23 27.07 15.33
N ASP A 217 -5.76 26.54 14.22
CA ASP A 217 -5.98 25.11 14.02
C ASP A 217 -4.67 24.32 13.96
N GLN A 218 -3.63 24.89 13.34
CA GLN A 218 -2.28 24.33 13.33
C GLN A 218 -1.67 24.25 14.74
N ALA A 219 -1.91 25.26 15.57
CA ALA A 219 -1.44 25.27 16.95
C ALA A 219 -2.19 24.26 17.84
N PHE A 220 -3.50 24.06 17.60
CA PHE A 220 -4.30 23.05 18.30
C PHE A 220 -3.85 21.62 17.95
N ILE A 221 -3.65 21.34 16.66
CA ILE A 221 -3.14 20.05 16.18
C ILE A 221 -1.76 19.76 16.78
N ARG A 222 -0.85 20.75 16.79
CA ARG A 222 0.47 20.65 17.42
C ARG A 222 0.37 20.26 18.90
N GLY A 223 -0.48 20.95 19.67
CA GLY A 223 -0.67 20.67 21.09
C GLY A 223 -1.20 19.25 21.36
N LEU A 224 -2.13 18.76 20.54
CA LEU A 224 -2.67 17.41 20.65
C LEU A 224 -1.60 16.33 20.36
N LEU A 225 -0.75 16.57 19.37
CA LEU A 225 0.28 15.62 18.93
C LEU A 225 1.49 15.58 19.90
N GLU A 226 1.84 16.72 20.50
CA GLU A 226 2.81 16.80 21.60
C GLU A 226 2.33 16.02 22.83
N GLU A 227 1.04 16.11 23.20
CA GLU A 227 0.45 15.32 24.29
C GLU A 227 0.44 13.81 24.02
N LEU A 228 0.44 13.40 22.74
CA LEU A 228 0.51 12.00 22.32
C LEU A 228 1.96 11.44 22.26
N GLY A 229 2.98 12.26 22.55
CA GLY A 229 4.38 11.82 22.64
C GLY A 229 5.06 11.60 21.29
N ILE A 230 4.55 12.26 20.24
CA ILE A 230 5.13 12.24 18.89
C ILE A 230 6.43 13.08 18.87
N PRO A 231 7.58 12.57 18.39
CA PRO A 231 8.86 13.30 18.39
C PRO A 231 8.86 14.55 17.49
N ASP A 232 9.67 15.56 17.84
CA ASP A 232 9.81 16.86 17.13
C ASP A 232 10.06 16.76 15.62
N ILE A 233 10.68 15.67 15.16
CA ILE A 233 10.96 15.44 13.73
C ILE A 233 9.69 15.14 12.92
N VAL A 234 8.68 14.57 13.56
CA VAL A 234 7.35 14.35 12.97
C VAL A 234 6.53 15.65 13.04
N LEU A 235 6.72 16.47 14.09
CA LEU A 235 6.10 17.80 14.21
C LEU A 235 6.56 18.77 13.12
N ALA A 236 7.82 18.69 12.66
CA ALA A 236 8.33 19.49 11.55
C ALA A 236 7.71 19.10 10.18
N MET A 237 7.37 17.82 9.98
CA MET A 237 6.65 17.37 8.78
C MET A 237 5.19 17.82 8.78
N LEU A 238 4.56 17.83 9.96
CA LEU A 238 3.18 18.25 10.13
C LEU A 238 2.98 19.76 9.89
N ASP A 239 4.04 20.55 9.91
CA ASP A 239 3.98 21.99 9.60
C ASP A 239 3.73 22.28 8.11
N ASP A 240 4.10 21.37 7.19
CA ASP A 240 3.90 21.57 5.73
C ASP A 240 2.79 20.66 5.15
N ARG A 241 2.68 19.41 5.65
CA ARG A 241 1.71 18.40 5.17
C ARG A 241 0.74 17.88 6.24
N GLY A 242 0.70 18.49 7.43
CA GLY A 242 -0.07 17.96 8.56
C GLY A 242 -1.57 17.83 8.32
N VAL A 243 -2.15 18.79 7.60
CA VAL A 243 -3.57 18.73 7.22
C VAL A 243 -3.82 17.57 6.24
N GLU A 244 -3.00 17.41 5.20
CA GLU A 244 -3.09 16.29 4.26
C GLU A 244 -3.01 14.94 4.97
N ILE A 245 -2.01 14.76 5.84
CA ILE A 245 -1.79 13.50 6.57
C ILE A 245 -2.97 13.18 7.48
N LEU A 246 -3.47 14.16 8.24
CA LEU A 246 -4.63 13.96 9.10
C LEU A 246 -5.88 13.62 8.29
N LEU A 247 -6.08 14.27 7.15
CA LEU A 247 -7.20 13.98 6.26
C LEU A 247 -7.13 12.58 5.67
N GLN A 248 -5.96 12.15 5.20
CA GLN A 248 -5.74 10.79 4.71
C GLN A 248 -5.95 9.74 5.81
N LEU A 249 -5.48 10.00 7.04
CA LEU A 249 -5.70 9.08 8.17
C LEU A 249 -7.16 8.97 8.60
N VAL A 250 -7.96 10.02 8.40
CA VAL A 250 -9.42 9.99 8.63
C VAL A 250 -10.13 9.18 7.55
N ILE A 251 -9.62 9.19 6.31
CA ILE A 251 -10.24 8.52 5.16
C ILE A 251 -9.88 7.04 5.08
N LEU A 252 -8.59 6.70 5.18
CA LEU A 252 -8.06 5.35 4.94
C LEU A 252 -8.40 4.43 6.11
N GLU A 253 -8.63 3.13 5.87
CA GLU A 253 -8.87 2.12 6.91
C GLU A 253 -8.05 0.83 6.71
N GLY A 254 -7.94 0.02 7.78
CA GLY A 254 -7.29 -1.28 7.74
C GLY A 254 -5.89 -1.26 7.11
N THR A 255 -5.68 -2.13 6.12
CA THR A 255 -4.39 -2.31 5.44
C THR A 255 -3.95 -1.08 4.64
N GLU A 256 -4.88 -0.27 4.13
CA GLU A 256 -4.54 0.94 3.36
C GLU A 256 -3.98 2.02 4.28
N ARG A 257 -4.56 2.16 5.48
CA ARG A 257 -4.03 3.05 6.52
C ARG A 257 -2.65 2.58 7.00
N ASP A 258 -2.47 1.29 7.21
CA ASP A 258 -1.20 0.71 7.64
C ASP A 258 -0.10 0.94 6.58
N ALA A 259 -0.41 0.73 5.30
CA ALA A 259 0.51 0.98 4.19
C ALA A 259 0.87 2.47 4.05
N TYR A 260 -0.12 3.37 4.18
CA TYR A 260 0.12 4.82 4.17
C TYR A 260 1.02 5.26 5.32
N LEU A 261 0.78 4.78 6.54
CA LEU A 261 1.62 5.06 7.71
C LEU A 261 3.04 4.51 7.56
N ALA A 262 3.20 3.31 6.97
CA ALA A 262 4.51 2.74 6.70
C ALA A 262 5.29 3.57 5.65
N GLY A 263 4.61 4.00 4.58
CA GLY A 263 5.17 4.90 3.56
C GLY A 263 5.59 6.26 4.14
N LEU A 264 4.74 6.86 4.97
CA LEU A 264 5.03 8.11 5.66
C LEU A 264 6.22 7.96 6.61
N GLY A 265 6.29 6.87 7.37
CA GLY A 265 7.42 6.57 8.25
C GLY A 265 8.75 6.43 7.48
N ALA A 266 8.70 5.86 6.28
CA ALA A 266 9.85 5.76 5.39
C ALA A 266 10.29 7.13 4.82
N GLU A 267 9.33 7.95 4.39
CA GLU A 267 9.57 9.31 3.87
C GLU A 267 10.17 10.21 4.96
N VAL A 268 9.54 10.28 6.14
CA VAL A 268 10.06 10.99 7.31
C VAL A 268 11.43 10.49 7.71
N GLY A 269 11.61 9.16 7.76
CA GLY A 269 12.88 8.55 8.11
C GLY A 269 13.98 8.95 7.14
N CYS A 270 13.66 9.06 5.85
CA CYS A 270 14.57 9.52 4.82
C CYS A 270 14.92 11.00 4.99
N GLU A 271 13.94 11.90 5.07
CA GLU A 271 14.17 13.34 5.26
C GLU A 271 14.94 13.63 6.54
N ALA A 272 14.62 12.94 7.64
CA ALA A 272 15.34 13.00 8.89
C ALA A 272 16.82 12.60 8.73
N LEU A 273 17.08 11.52 8.00
CA LEU A 273 18.42 11.06 7.71
C LEU A 273 19.18 12.08 6.86
N LEU A 274 18.57 12.57 5.78
CA LEU A 274 19.14 13.60 4.91
C LEU A 274 19.45 14.87 5.71
N GLY A 275 18.48 15.42 6.44
CA GLY A 275 18.65 16.62 7.25
C GLY A 275 19.69 16.48 8.37
N THR A 276 19.93 15.27 8.87
CA THR A 276 20.91 15.04 9.96
C THR A 276 22.32 14.76 9.45
N TYR A 277 22.45 13.97 8.37
CA TYR A 277 23.74 13.40 7.94
C TYR A 277 24.21 13.92 6.59
N GLN A 278 23.36 14.52 5.77
CA GLN A 278 23.79 15.07 4.50
C GLN A 278 24.67 16.30 4.73
N VAL A 279 25.84 16.30 4.11
CA VAL A 279 26.74 17.46 4.10
C VAL A 279 26.69 18.12 2.72
N PRO A 280 26.79 19.46 2.64
CA PRO A 280 26.79 20.16 1.37
C PRO A 280 28.12 19.90 0.65
N LEU A 281 28.11 18.99 -0.33
CA LEU A 281 29.25 18.70 -1.19
C LEU A 281 29.05 19.38 -2.54
N ASP A 282 30.04 20.16 -2.99
CA ASP A 282 30.02 20.73 -4.32
C ASP A 282 30.26 19.62 -5.36
N SER A 283 29.59 19.68 -6.50
CA SER A 283 29.91 18.83 -7.67
C SER A 283 30.92 19.53 -8.58
N ILE A 284 31.73 18.77 -9.33
CA ILE A 284 32.55 19.36 -10.40
C ILE A 284 31.61 19.99 -11.44
N PRO A 285 31.73 21.30 -11.78
CA PRO A 285 30.75 21.96 -12.62
C PRO A 285 30.54 21.30 -13.98
N ILE A 286 29.28 21.03 -14.32
CA ILE A 286 28.83 20.84 -15.71
C ILE A 286 28.18 22.14 -16.20
N TYR A 287 27.97 22.25 -17.50
CA TYR A 287 27.61 23.50 -18.15
C TYR A 287 26.33 23.37 -18.98
N THR A 288 25.60 24.47 -19.12
CA THR A 288 24.44 24.60 -20.03
C THR A 288 24.62 25.77 -20.98
N LEU A 289 23.99 25.67 -22.16
CA LEU A 289 24.03 26.72 -23.17
C LEU A 289 22.78 27.60 -23.10
N SER A 290 22.93 28.85 -22.69
CA SER A 290 21.85 29.86 -22.74
C SER A 290 22.11 30.82 -23.91
N GLY A 291 21.44 30.57 -25.03
CA GLY A 291 21.67 31.30 -26.29
C GLY A 291 23.03 30.95 -26.91
N GLN A 292 24.03 31.82 -26.75
CA GLN A 292 25.42 31.60 -27.19
C GLN A 292 26.42 31.58 -26.02
N THR A 293 25.94 31.67 -24.78
CA THR A 293 26.80 31.73 -23.60
C THR A 293 26.77 30.38 -22.90
N CYS A 294 27.95 29.78 -22.73
CA CYS A 294 28.13 28.59 -21.90
C CYS A 294 28.30 29.03 -20.44
N GLY A 295 27.44 28.55 -19.56
CA GLY A 295 27.45 28.88 -18.13
C GLY A 295 27.40 27.62 -17.28
N VAL A 296 27.77 27.73 -16.00
CA VAL A 296 27.65 26.61 -15.05
C VAL A 296 26.18 26.26 -14.88
N ALA A 297 25.86 24.97 -14.98
CA ALA A 297 24.53 24.45 -14.78
C ALA A 297 24.13 24.54 -13.30
N ASP A 298 22.88 24.89 -13.04
CA ASP A 298 22.26 24.67 -11.73
C ASP A 298 21.69 23.25 -11.71
N LEU A 299 22.23 22.41 -10.83
CA LEU A 299 21.86 20.99 -10.71
C LEU A 299 20.60 20.77 -9.86
N SER A 300 20.11 21.80 -9.17
CA SER A 300 18.88 21.76 -8.38
C SER A 300 17.61 21.88 -9.23
N ILE A 301 17.74 22.28 -10.50
CA ILE A 301 16.63 22.50 -11.41
C ILE A 301 16.76 21.64 -12.67
N HIS A 302 15.63 21.10 -13.13
CA HIS A 302 15.55 20.46 -14.43
C HIS A 302 15.66 21.52 -15.54
N ASN A 303 16.85 21.69 -16.11
CA ASN A 303 17.04 22.56 -17.27
C ASN A 303 16.47 21.92 -18.55
N THR A 304 15.86 22.73 -19.41
CA THR A 304 15.24 22.28 -20.69
C THR A 304 16.22 22.22 -21.88
N GLY A 305 17.53 22.41 -21.64
CA GLY A 305 18.59 22.39 -22.66
C GLY A 305 19.62 21.29 -22.44
N GLY A 306 20.58 21.15 -23.36
CA GLY A 306 21.67 20.16 -23.25
C GLY A 306 22.68 20.52 -22.15
N TYR A 307 23.26 19.49 -21.54
CA TYR A 307 24.35 19.60 -20.57
C TYR A 307 25.69 19.31 -21.24
N PHE A 308 26.75 19.93 -20.75
CA PHE A 308 28.09 19.81 -21.30
C PHE A 308 29.12 19.61 -20.21
N SER A 309 30.15 18.82 -20.47
CA SER A 309 31.24 18.56 -19.52
C SER A 309 32.39 19.58 -19.58
N ASP A 310 32.30 20.57 -20.48
CA ASP A 310 33.37 21.56 -20.68
C ASP A 310 32.85 23.01 -20.76
N THR A 311 33.73 23.95 -20.40
CA THR A 311 33.43 25.40 -20.38
C THR A 311 33.10 26.03 -21.74
N LEU A 312 33.36 25.33 -22.85
CA LEU A 312 33.02 25.80 -24.20
C LEU A 312 31.71 25.19 -24.71
N CYS A 313 31.04 24.35 -23.91
CA CYS A 313 29.83 23.63 -24.28
C CYS A 313 30.01 22.86 -25.62
N SER A 314 31.12 22.13 -25.74
CA SER A 314 31.48 21.38 -26.95
C SER A 314 31.25 19.88 -26.83
N ASN A 315 31.34 19.34 -25.61
CA ASN A 315 31.16 17.92 -25.29
C ASN A 315 29.83 17.75 -24.56
N GLU A 316 28.78 17.44 -25.31
CA GLU A 316 27.45 17.23 -24.77
C GLU A 316 27.37 15.90 -24.00
N ILE A 317 26.66 15.92 -22.87
CA ILE A 317 26.46 14.77 -21.98
C ILE A 317 24.98 14.64 -21.60
N ALA A 318 24.52 13.41 -21.39
CA ALA A 318 23.21 13.15 -20.79
C ALA A 318 23.31 13.31 -19.27
N PHE A 319 22.56 14.26 -18.71
CA PHE A 319 22.45 14.45 -17.25
C PHE A 319 20.99 14.73 -16.86
N SER A 320 20.53 14.09 -15.79
CA SER A 320 19.23 14.34 -15.17
C SER A 320 19.39 14.23 -13.66
N PRO A 321 19.05 15.27 -12.87
CA PRO A 321 19.12 15.19 -11.42
C PRO A 321 18.13 14.16 -10.89
N THR A 322 18.55 13.39 -9.88
CA THR A 322 17.66 12.47 -9.15
C THR A 322 16.80 13.29 -8.22
N ASP A 323 15.50 13.01 -8.21
CA ASP A 323 14.56 13.60 -7.29
C ASP A 323 14.74 13.00 -5.88
N ASP A 324 14.72 13.84 -4.85
CA ASP A 324 14.89 13.40 -3.45
C ASP A 324 13.77 12.42 -3.07
N PHE A 325 12.56 12.62 -3.58
CA PHE A 325 11.45 11.69 -3.40
C PHE A 325 11.71 10.33 -4.07
N GLU A 326 12.23 10.31 -5.32
CA GLU A 326 12.63 9.07 -6.00
C GLU A 326 13.70 8.31 -5.20
N PHE A 327 14.69 9.05 -4.66
CA PHE A 327 15.73 8.49 -3.79
C PHE A 327 15.12 7.87 -2.53
N CYS A 328 14.27 8.60 -1.82
CA CYS A 328 13.66 8.14 -0.57
C CYS A 328 12.77 6.90 -0.80
N LEU A 329 11.97 6.90 -1.88
CA LEU A 329 11.15 5.76 -2.26
C LEU A 329 12.01 4.52 -2.53
N ALA A 330 13.09 4.65 -3.31
CA ALA A 330 13.96 3.54 -3.65
C ALA A 330 14.75 2.97 -2.46
N GLN A 331 14.99 3.77 -1.42
CA GLN A 331 15.90 3.42 -0.33
C GLN A 331 15.20 3.02 0.97
N PHE A 332 14.02 3.56 1.26
CA PHE A 332 13.34 3.42 2.57
C PHE A 332 11.91 2.87 2.50
N SER A 333 11.25 2.90 1.34
CA SER A 333 9.88 2.39 1.22
C SER A 333 9.83 0.87 1.11
N GLU A 334 8.62 0.29 1.20
CA GLU A 334 8.39 -1.12 0.90
C GLU A 334 8.77 -1.49 -0.56
N GLN A 335 8.78 -0.51 -1.47
CA GLN A 335 9.19 -0.72 -2.86
C GLN A 335 10.71 -0.84 -3.03
N SER A 336 11.50 -0.54 -1.99
CA SER A 336 12.97 -0.69 -2.05
C SER A 336 13.41 -2.08 -2.48
N GLU A 337 12.67 -3.13 -2.10
CA GLU A 337 12.95 -4.50 -2.50
C GLU A 337 12.88 -4.69 -4.03
N THR A 338 12.01 -3.96 -4.73
CA THR A 338 11.84 -4.10 -6.18
C THR A 338 12.67 -3.10 -6.97
N LEU A 339 12.94 -1.92 -6.40
CA LEU A 339 13.63 -0.82 -7.07
C LEU A 339 15.15 -0.93 -6.95
N LEU A 340 15.68 -1.24 -5.75
CA LEU A 340 17.11 -1.09 -5.47
C LEU A 340 17.96 -2.20 -6.11
N GLY A 341 18.83 -1.79 -7.03
CA GLY A 341 19.81 -2.67 -7.66
C GLY A 341 19.22 -3.64 -8.68
N ASN A 342 17.99 -3.35 -9.13
CA ASN A 342 17.27 -4.11 -10.14
C ASN A 342 17.13 -3.26 -11.40
N ALA A 343 17.87 -3.60 -12.46
CA ALA A 343 17.83 -2.85 -13.71
C ALA A 343 16.49 -2.99 -14.47
N ALA A 344 15.62 -3.94 -14.07
CA ALA A 344 14.25 -4.05 -14.59
C ALA A 344 13.30 -2.97 -14.01
N SER A 345 13.70 -2.26 -12.95
CA SER A 345 12.84 -1.29 -12.27
C SER A 345 12.75 0.06 -12.97
N TRP A 346 13.64 0.31 -13.95
CA TRP A 346 13.71 1.56 -14.69
C TRP A 346 13.78 1.32 -16.20
N ALA A 347 13.24 2.27 -16.97
CA ALA A 347 13.38 2.26 -18.42
C ALA A 347 14.73 2.87 -18.81
N PRO A 348 15.50 2.27 -19.74
CA PRO A 348 16.74 2.86 -20.21
C PRO A 348 16.50 4.19 -20.94
N ASP A 349 17.34 5.18 -20.66
CA ASP A 349 17.27 6.47 -21.33
C ASP A 349 17.73 6.34 -22.78
N THR A 350 16.87 6.77 -23.72
CA THR A 350 17.17 6.71 -25.15
C THR A 350 17.93 7.95 -25.63
N ASN A 351 18.83 7.78 -26.60
CA ASN A 351 19.59 8.87 -27.24
C ASN A 351 20.43 9.72 -26.28
N GLN A 352 21.17 9.09 -25.37
CA GLN A 352 22.07 9.78 -24.46
C GLN A 352 23.28 10.37 -25.20
N PRO A 353 23.44 11.71 -25.31
CA PRO A 353 24.67 12.30 -25.86
C PRO A 353 25.88 11.97 -24.99
N GLY A 354 27.01 11.70 -25.65
CA GLY A 354 28.27 11.36 -24.97
C GLY A 354 28.30 9.96 -24.34
N ASP A 355 27.29 9.11 -24.56
CA ASP A 355 27.29 7.74 -24.07
C ASP A 355 28.16 6.82 -24.95
N GLU A 356 29.23 6.30 -24.38
CA GLU A 356 30.16 5.39 -25.07
C GLU A 356 29.70 3.91 -25.04
N LEU A 357 28.63 3.59 -24.29
CA LEU A 357 28.04 2.25 -24.19
C LEU A 357 26.56 2.18 -24.60
N PRO A 358 26.15 2.67 -25.79
CA PRO A 358 24.74 2.81 -26.16
C PRO A 358 23.98 1.49 -26.32
N ALA A 359 24.69 0.35 -26.37
CA ALA A 359 24.08 -0.98 -26.41
C ALA A 359 23.76 -1.54 -25.01
N VAL A 360 24.30 -0.93 -23.96
CA VAL A 360 24.05 -1.33 -22.57
C VAL A 360 22.89 -0.51 -22.03
N PRO A 361 21.82 -1.14 -21.52
CA PRO A 361 20.73 -0.43 -20.84
C PRO A 361 21.29 0.46 -19.73
N SER A 362 21.06 1.78 -19.80
CA SER A 362 21.58 2.72 -18.82
C SER A 362 20.68 3.94 -18.65
N ARG A 363 20.89 4.67 -17.56
CA ARG A 363 20.32 6.00 -17.32
C ARG A 363 21.38 7.08 -17.53
N SER A 364 20.91 8.31 -17.77
CA SER A 364 21.72 9.52 -17.82
C SER A 364 22.52 9.70 -16.53
N TRP A 365 23.61 10.47 -16.60
CA TRP A 365 24.36 10.81 -15.39
C TRP A 365 23.47 11.59 -14.41
N THR A 366 23.67 11.38 -13.12
CA THR A 366 22.95 12.07 -12.06
C THR A 366 23.86 12.33 -10.86
N THR A 367 23.35 13.00 -9.84
CA THR A 367 23.89 13.04 -8.47
C THR A 367 22.87 12.36 -7.55
N VAL A 368 23.34 11.66 -6.52
CA VAL A 368 22.45 10.95 -5.58
C VAL A 368 22.73 11.36 -4.12
N PRO A 369 21.70 11.59 -3.28
CA PRO A 369 21.88 12.05 -1.90
C PRO A 369 22.75 11.14 -1.02
N SER A 370 22.68 9.82 -1.22
CA SER A 370 23.46 8.83 -0.46
C SER A 370 24.97 9.05 -0.50
N THR A 371 25.51 9.60 -1.59
CA THR A 371 26.96 9.91 -1.71
C THR A 371 27.41 11.12 -0.89
N ALA A 372 26.45 11.89 -0.36
CA ALA A 372 26.68 13.06 0.47
C ALA A 372 26.33 12.82 1.96
N LEU A 373 25.99 11.59 2.35
CA LEU A 373 25.71 11.24 3.74
C LEU A 373 27.00 10.96 4.52
N ASP A 374 27.30 11.79 5.52
CA ASP A 374 28.48 11.62 6.39
C ASP A 374 28.23 10.56 7.48
N LEU A 375 27.99 9.32 7.07
CA LEU A 375 27.74 8.15 7.94
C LEU A 375 29.04 7.47 8.41
N GLY A 376 30.17 7.79 7.76
CA GLY A 376 31.45 7.15 7.97
C GLY A 376 32.20 7.68 9.20
N THR A 377 33.26 6.99 9.58
CA THR A 377 34.21 7.48 10.61
C THR A 377 35.15 8.56 10.08
N VAL A 378 35.28 8.66 8.76
CA VAL A 378 36.09 9.68 8.07
C VAL A 378 35.12 10.65 7.41
N SER A 379 35.15 11.90 7.86
CA SER A 379 34.24 12.93 7.37
C SER A 379 34.37 13.15 5.87
N LEU A 380 33.25 13.38 5.20
CA LEU A 380 33.19 13.75 3.78
C LEU A 380 33.58 15.22 3.52
N GLN A 381 33.79 16.03 4.56
CA GLN A 381 34.04 17.46 4.42
C GLN A 381 35.25 17.76 3.50
N GLY A 382 34.99 18.52 2.43
CA GLY A 382 35.99 18.92 1.45
C GLY A 382 36.12 17.98 0.25
N ASN A 383 35.39 16.86 0.22
CA ASN A 383 35.21 16.06 -0.99
C ASN A 383 34.19 16.72 -1.93
N HIS A 384 34.17 16.31 -3.19
CA HIS A 384 33.10 16.63 -4.13
C HIS A 384 32.04 15.53 -4.15
N GLN A 385 30.81 15.92 -4.46
CA GLN A 385 29.76 14.95 -4.73
C GLN A 385 30.06 14.25 -6.07
N PRO A 386 30.15 12.91 -6.08
CA PRO A 386 30.39 12.18 -7.31
C PRO A 386 29.11 12.10 -8.16
N TYR A 387 29.31 12.10 -9.47
CA TYR A 387 28.30 11.73 -10.45
C TYR A 387 28.09 10.23 -10.48
N LEU A 388 26.84 9.80 -10.63
CA LEU A 388 26.40 8.41 -10.73
C LEU A 388 25.90 8.13 -12.17
N LYS A 389 26.28 6.98 -12.71
CA LYS A 389 25.62 6.35 -13.87
C LYS A 389 25.14 4.95 -13.49
N GLN A 390 23.89 4.63 -13.81
CA GLN A 390 23.28 3.32 -13.56
C GLN A 390 23.25 2.52 -14.87
N LEU A 391 23.69 1.27 -14.84
CA LEU A 391 23.71 0.37 -16.00
C LEU A 391 23.18 -1.02 -15.63
N GLY A 392 22.44 -1.67 -16.53
CA GLY A 392 22.15 -3.10 -16.45
C GLY A 392 23.36 -3.88 -16.95
N TYR A 393 24.06 -4.61 -16.07
CA TYR A 393 25.31 -5.29 -16.44
C TYR A 393 25.15 -6.79 -16.65
N LYS A 394 24.08 -7.40 -16.11
CA LYS A 394 23.86 -8.85 -16.21
C LYS A 394 22.37 -9.20 -16.14
N THR A 395 21.92 -9.97 -17.12
CA THR A 395 20.58 -10.58 -17.17
C THR A 395 20.67 -12.07 -16.88
N ILE A 396 19.88 -12.58 -15.94
CA ILE A 396 19.73 -14.01 -15.66
C ILE A 396 18.28 -14.42 -15.93
N THR A 397 18.09 -15.31 -16.91
CA THR A 397 16.76 -15.79 -17.34
C THR A 397 16.39 -17.16 -16.79
N ASP A 398 17.38 -17.94 -16.33
CA ASP A 398 17.15 -19.26 -15.74
C ASP A 398 17.05 -19.12 -14.22
N ILE A 399 15.85 -18.75 -13.77
CA ILE A 399 15.59 -18.44 -12.36
C ILE A 399 14.63 -19.47 -11.74
N PRO A 400 14.88 -19.91 -10.49
CA PRO A 400 14.04 -20.89 -9.84
C PRO A 400 12.74 -20.30 -9.29
N ARG A 401 12.60 -18.96 -9.27
CA ARG A 401 11.50 -18.22 -8.64
C ARG A 401 11.16 -16.94 -9.41
N GLY A 402 9.91 -16.50 -9.32
CA GLY A 402 9.40 -15.38 -10.12
C GLY A 402 8.99 -15.79 -11.53
N ASN A 403 8.49 -14.82 -12.32
CA ASN A 403 8.01 -15.06 -13.69
C ASN A 403 8.81 -14.26 -14.74
N GLY A 404 9.88 -13.57 -14.32
CA GLY A 404 10.67 -12.66 -15.15
C GLY A 404 12.12 -13.10 -15.34
N ALA A 405 13.02 -12.12 -15.35
CA ALA A 405 14.47 -12.30 -15.32
C ALA A 405 15.04 -11.51 -14.13
N CYS A 406 16.18 -11.95 -13.60
CA CYS A 406 16.94 -11.14 -12.66
C CYS A 406 17.88 -10.22 -13.45
N GLU A 407 17.61 -8.91 -13.38
CA GLU A 407 18.39 -7.87 -14.06
C GLU A 407 19.26 -7.13 -13.04
N LEU A 408 20.55 -7.42 -13.01
CA LEU A 408 21.47 -6.84 -12.02
C LEU A 408 22.03 -5.49 -12.49
N GLU A 409 21.99 -4.51 -11.59
CA GLU A 409 22.48 -3.14 -11.81
C GLU A 409 23.96 -2.99 -11.39
N MET A 410 24.69 -2.17 -12.16
CA MET A 410 26.00 -1.62 -11.84
C MET A 410 25.84 -0.11 -11.67
N ARG A 411 26.26 0.40 -10.50
CA ARG A 411 26.40 1.85 -10.28
C ARG A 411 27.84 2.27 -10.49
N VAL A 412 28.04 3.32 -11.28
CA VAL A 412 29.37 3.82 -11.64
C VAL A 412 29.51 5.25 -11.17
N TYR A 413 30.54 5.52 -10.38
CA TYR A 413 30.78 6.83 -9.79
C TYR A 413 32.07 7.47 -10.28
N LYS A 414 31.97 8.75 -10.64
CA LYS A 414 33.09 9.60 -11.04
C LYS A 414 32.98 10.95 -10.37
N ARG A 415 34.12 11.53 -10.01
CA ARG A 415 34.15 12.92 -9.54
C ARG A 415 33.82 13.91 -10.67
N ASP A 416 34.36 13.66 -11.86
CA ASP A 416 34.14 14.44 -13.09
C ASP A 416 33.75 13.46 -14.21
N ILE A 417 32.60 13.72 -14.86
CA ILE A 417 32.06 12.89 -15.94
C ILE A 417 33.06 12.76 -17.10
N ALA A 418 33.81 13.81 -17.43
CA ALA A 418 34.77 13.81 -18.53
C ALA A 418 36.15 13.23 -18.17
N GLU A 419 36.43 12.96 -16.90
CA GLU A 419 37.75 12.50 -16.45
C GLU A 419 38.06 11.08 -16.98
N GLN A 420 39.29 10.86 -17.43
CA GLN A 420 39.75 9.63 -18.10
C GLN A 420 41.03 9.11 -17.44
N GLY A 421 41.35 7.83 -17.62
CA GLY A 421 42.54 7.22 -17.02
C GLY A 421 42.45 7.05 -15.50
N LEU A 422 41.22 6.94 -14.98
CA LEU A 422 40.93 6.72 -13.57
C LEU A 422 41.22 5.27 -13.17
N LYS A 423 41.68 5.06 -11.94
CA LYS A 423 41.98 3.70 -11.45
C LYS A 423 40.66 2.92 -11.25
N PRO A 424 40.46 1.74 -11.85
CA PRO A 424 39.24 0.97 -11.67
C PRO A 424 39.16 0.37 -10.25
N LEU A 425 38.04 0.60 -9.56
CA LEU A 425 37.71 0.02 -8.26
C LEU A 425 36.35 -0.68 -8.33
N LEU A 426 36.29 -1.98 -8.09
CA LEU A 426 35.05 -2.72 -7.87
C LEU A 426 34.69 -2.70 -6.37
N ALA A 427 33.56 -2.08 -6.01
CA ALA A 427 33.11 -1.88 -4.65
C ALA A 427 31.89 -2.77 -4.33
N LEU A 428 32.07 -3.75 -3.45
CA LEU A 428 31.09 -4.79 -3.14
C LEU A 428 30.39 -4.50 -1.81
N HIS A 429 29.06 -4.42 -1.83
CA HIS A 429 28.26 -4.07 -0.65
C HIS A 429 28.18 -5.21 0.37
N GLY A 430 27.88 -4.84 1.62
CA GLY A 430 27.69 -5.78 2.74
C GLY A 430 26.29 -6.40 2.79
N GLY A 431 25.83 -6.71 4.00
CA GLY A 431 24.44 -7.18 4.22
C GLY A 431 24.29 -8.69 4.39
N THR A 432 25.31 -9.39 4.88
CA THR A 432 25.26 -10.86 5.12
C THR A 432 24.81 -11.69 3.91
N TRP A 433 25.13 -11.23 2.70
CA TRP A 433 24.70 -11.81 1.42
C TRP A 433 23.16 -11.85 1.21
N LYS A 434 22.39 -11.22 2.10
CA LYS A 434 20.91 -11.29 2.15
C LYS A 434 20.24 -9.94 2.05
N HIS A 435 20.99 -8.87 2.23
CA HIS A 435 20.47 -7.51 2.33
C HIS A 435 21.23 -6.59 1.38
N ARG A 436 20.50 -5.72 0.69
CA ARG A 436 21.01 -4.64 -0.15
C ARG A 436 20.81 -3.32 0.57
N GLY A 437 19.57 -2.88 0.77
CA GLY A 437 19.13 -1.58 1.33
C GLY A 437 20.21 -0.72 1.98
N SER A 438 20.16 -0.66 3.31
CA SER A 438 21.08 0.16 4.12
C SER A 438 22.55 -0.23 3.99
N SER A 439 22.84 -1.48 3.62
CA SER A 439 24.21 -1.97 3.44
C SER A 439 24.87 -1.40 2.17
N PHE A 440 24.10 -1.22 1.10
CA PHE A 440 24.56 -0.55 -0.12
C PHE A 440 24.69 0.95 0.13
N MET A 441 23.72 1.59 0.79
CA MET A 441 23.81 3.01 1.16
C MET A 441 25.05 3.32 2.00
N GLY A 442 25.39 2.46 2.97
CA GLY A 442 26.61 2.62 3.77
C GLY A 442 27.92 2.48 2.97
N LEU A 443 27.90 1.72 1.86
CA LEU A 443 29.01 1.68 0.91
C LEU A 443 29.02 2.95 0.05
N GLU A 444 27.88 3.36 -0.49
CA GLU A 444 27.70 4.51 -1.38
C GLU A 444 28.08 5.84 -0.69
N ALA A 445 27.77 5.98 0.60
CA ALA A 445 28.19 7.09 1.44
C ALA A 445 29.71 7.27 1.53
N GLY A 446 30.49 6.22 1.33
CA GLY A 446 31.96 6.29 1.34
C GLY A 446 32.61 6.54 -0.01
N VAL A 447 31.83 6.60 -1.11
CA VAL A 447 32.38 6.56 -2.48
C VAL A 447 33.19 7.80 -2.83
N SER A 448 32.83 8.98 -2.31
CA SER A 448 33.53 10.23 -2.58
C SER A 448 35.01 10.19 -2.17
N HIS A 449 35.34 9.46 -1.10
CA HIS A 449 36.73 9.24 -0.69
C HIS A 449 37.58 8.57 -1.78
N PHE A 450 36.97 7.65 -2.55
CA PHE A 450 37.67 6.98 -3.65
C PHE A 450 37.74 7.87 -4.89
N THR A 451 36.64 8.52 -5.26
CA THR A 451 36.61 9.37 -6.47
C THR A 451 37.55 10.57 -6.35
N GLU A 452 37.69 11.18 -5.16
CA GLU A 452 38.69 12.22 -4.89
C GLU A 452 40.13 11.75 -5.08
N ASN A 453 40.37 10.46 -4.86
CA ASN A 453 41.69 9.86 -4.99
C ASN A 453 41.93 9.27 -6.39
N GLY A 454 41.17 9.70 -7.41
CA GLY A 454 41.37 9.34 -8.81
C GLY A 454 40.96 7.91 -9.13
N PHE A 455 39.93 7.40 -8.46
CA PHE A 455 39.28 6.13 -8.81
C PHE A 455 37.97 6.39 -9.56
N VAL A 456 37.66 5.50 -10.50
CA VAL A 456 36.29 5.29 -10.96
C VAL A 456 35.76 4.07 -10.21
N VAL A 457 34.62 4.24 -9.54
CA VAL A 457 34.07 3.22 -8.64
C VAL A 457 32.93 2.51 -9.35
N PHE A 458 33.02 1.19 -9.47
CA PHE A 458 32.01 0.30 -10.02
C PHE A 458 31.40 -0.49 -8.86
N ALA A 459 30.14 -0.24 -8.52
CA ALA A 459 29.44 -0.90 -7.43
C ALA A 459 28.32 -1.80 -7.99
N PRO A 460 28.58 -3.11 -8.19
CA PRO A 460 27.57 -4.04 -8.68
C PRO A 460 26.63 -4.47 -7.56
N PHE A 461 25.36 -4.69 -7.93
CA PHE A 461 24.44 -5.51 -7.18
C PHE A 461 24.58 -6.97 -7.60
N TYR A 462 24.45 -7.90 -6.67
CA TYR A 462 24.51 -9.35 -6.89
C TYR A 462 23.28 -10.04 -6.30
N ARG A 463 22.93 -11.25 -6.77
CA ARG A 463 21.78 -12.00 -6.23
C ARG A 463 21.94 -12.30 -4.74
N LEU A 464 20.85 -12.35 -3.99
CA LEU A 464 20.88 -12.53 -2.54
C LEU A 464 20.52 -13.96 -2.15
N VAL A 465 21.14 -14.46 -1.08
CA VAL A 465 20.81 -15.78 -0.50
C VAL A 465 19.56 -15.75 0.38
N GLY A 466 19.02 -14.55 0.64
CA GLY A 466 17.81 -14.31 1.41
C GLY A 466 16.57 -14.29 0.52
N GLU A 467 15.42 -14.06 1.13
CA GLU A 467 14.12 -13.97 0.47
C GLU A 467 13.53 -12.55 0.47
N SER A 468 14.23 -11.61 1.11
CA SER A 468 13.79 -10.23 1.35
C SER A 468 14.87 -9.24 0.89
N ASP A 469 14.53 -7.96 0.77
CA ASP A 469 15.46 -6.86 0.42
C ASP A 469 16.09 -6.99 -0.98
N GLY A 470 15.28 -7.49 -1.92
CA GLY A 470 15.59 -7.65 -3.34
C GLY A 470 14.38 -8.23 -4.09
N ASN A 471 14.32 -8.08 -5.41
CA ASN A 471 13.19 -8.60 -6.18
C ASN A 471 13.22 -10.13 -6.20
N VAL A 472 12.03 -10.75 -6.27
CA VAL A 472 11.87 -12.20 -6.10
C VAL A 472 12.75 -13.02 -7.06
N GLU A 473 12.97 -12.54 -8.29
CA GLU A 473 13.82 -13.18 -9.29
C GLU A 473 15.30 -13.19 -8.92
N CYS A 474 15.76 -12.21 -8.12
CA CYS A 474 17.15 -12.05 -7.71
C CYS A 474 17.46 -12.58 -6.30
N ASN A 475 16.46 -13.19 -5.63
CA ASN A 475 16.56 -13.77 -4.31
C ASN A 475 16.69 -15.30 -4.35
N GLY A 476 16.95 -15.92 -3.19
CA GLY A 476 17.08 -17.37 -3.06
C GLY A 476 18.29 -17.97 -3.79
N ALA A 477 19.34 -17.17 -4.00
CA ALA A 477 20.57 -17.61 -4.65
C ALA A 477 21.47 -18.44 -3.74
N SER A 478 22.29 -19.28 -4.35
CA SER A 478 23.36 -20.03 -3.69
C SER A 478 24.67 -19.24 -3.67
N TRP A 479 25.62 -19.62 -2.80
CA TRP A 479 26.96 -19.04 -2.81
C TRP A 479 27.66 -19.12 -4.19
N HIS A 480 27.37 -20.14 -5.00
CA HIS A 480 27.89 -20.29 -6.37
C HIS A 480 27.39 -19.15 -7.27
N GLU A 481 26.11 -18.82 -7.17
CA GLU A 481 25.48 -17.77 -7.96
C GLU A 481 25.96 -16.38 -7.52
N VAL A 482 26.04 -16.16 -6.21
CA VAL A 482 26.60 -14.92 -5.64
C VAL A 482 28.02 -14.68 -6.13
N THR A 483 28.88 -15.71 -6.06
CA THR A 483 30.29 -15.61 -6.50
C THR A 483 30.41 -15.48 -8.01
N ALA A 484 29.57 -16.17 -8.79
CA ALA A 484 29.53 -16.01 -10.24
C ALA A 484 29.06 -14.61 -10.67
N ASP A 485 28.16 -13.98 -9.93
CA ASP A 485 27.69 -12.61 -10.21
C ASP A 485 28.79 -11.58 -10.03
N ILE A 486 29.57 -11.63 -8.94
CA ILE A 486 30.70 -10.71 -8.74
C ILE A 486 31.86 -10.97 -9.72
N GLU A 487 32.07 -12.22 -10.14
CA GLU A 487 33.07 -12.54 -11.16
C GLU A 487 32.64 -11.99 -12.52
N SER A 488 31.34 -12.08 -12.85
CA SER A 488 30.76 -11.46 -14.04
C SER A 488 30.89 -9.93 -13.98
N ALA A 489 30.70 -9.33 -12.80
CA ALA A 489 30.87 -7.89 -12.61
C ALA A 489 32.33 -7.46 -12.83
N LEU A 490 33.30 -8.24 -12.36
CA LEU A 490 34.73 -7.99 -12.61
C LEU A 490 35.06 -8.06 -14.10
N ASP A 491 34.55 -9.08 -14.80
CA ASP A 491 34.74 -9.24 -16.25
C ASP A 491 34.08 -8.10 -17.02
N TRP A 492 32.86 -7.71 -16.62
CA TRP A 492 32.15 -6.57 -17.22
C TRP A 492 32.94 -5.27 -17.08
N VAL A 493 33.57 -5.01 -15.93
CA VAL A 493 34.43 -3.82 -15.72
C VAL A 493 35.69 -3.89 -16.58
N ALA A 494 36.30 -5.06 -16.74
CA ALA A 494 37.45 -5.22 -17.62
C ALA A 494 37.11 -4.95 -19.10
N GLU A 495 35.91 -5.35 -19.53
CA GLU A 495 35.45 -5.18 -20.92
C GLU A 495 34.94 -3.77 -21.23
N ASN A 496 34.23 -3.13 -20.28
CA ASN A 496 33.48 -1.90 -20.52
C ASN A 496 34.02 -0.69 -19.77
N GLY A 497 34.88 -0.88 -18.76
CA GLY A 497 35.33 0.18 -17.87
C GLY A 497 36.06 1.33 -18.57
N ALA A 498 36.77 1.05 -19.66
CA ALA A 498 37.47 2.07 -20.45
C ALA A 498 36.52 3.14 -21.01
N ALA A 499 35.33 2.73 -21.49
CA ALA A 499 34.29 3.63 -21.97
C ALA A 499 33.71 4.55 -20.88
N LEU A 500 33.94 4.19 -19.60
CA LEU A 500 33.54 4.95 -18.43
C LEU A 500 34.72 5.72 -17.81
N GLY A 501 35.87 5.75 -18.48
CA GLY A 501 37.05 6.50 -18.07
C GLY A 501 38.05 5.73 -17.21
N ALA A 502 37.89 4.41 -17.05
CA ALA A 502 38.88 3.59 -16.38
C ALA A 502 40.17 3.48 -17.21
N ALA A 503 41.32 3.46 -16.53
CA ALA A 503 42.60 3.11 -17.13
C ALA A 503 42.65 1.62 -17.47
N ASP A 504 43.45 1.28 -18.49
CA ASP A 504 43.80 -0.09 -18.84
C ASP A 504 44.79 -0.68 -17.82
N GLU A 505 44.27 -1.01 -16.64
CA GLU A 505 44.99 -1.72 -15.59
C GLU A 505 44.08 -2.71 -14.85
N ARG A 506 44.70 -3.64 -14.11
CA ARG A 506 43.97 -4.58 -13.25
C ARG A 506 43.08 -3.86 -12.25
N VAL A 507 41.89 -4.40 -12.03
CA VAL A 507 40.84 -3.82 -11.17
C VAL A 507 41.23 -3.97 -9.71
N SER A 508 41.17 -2.90 -8.93
CA SER A 508 41.23 -3.01 -7.47
C SER A 508 39.86 -3.40 -6.94
N VAL A 509 39.79 -4.18 -5.87
CA VAL A 509 38.54 -4.60 -5.25
C VAL A 509 38.44 -4.06 -3.83
N PHE A 510 37.24 -3.69 -3.43
CA PHE A 510 36.91 -3.21 -2.10
C PHE A 510 35.57 -3.81 -1.67
N GLY A 511 35.39 -4.01 -0.36
CA GLY A 511 34.06 -4.30 0.16
C GLY A 511 34.00 -4.19 1.68
N GLN A 512 32.78 -4.30 2.20
CA GLN A 512 32.46 -4.24 3.63
C GLN A 512 31.72 -5.51 4.06
N SER A 513 32.09 -6.12 5.20
CA SER A 513 31.43 -7.33 5.73
C SER A 513 31.33 -8.44 4.68
N ALA A 514 30.12 -8.88 4.30
CA ALA A 514 29.88 -9.84 3.22
C ALA A 514 30.54 -9.43 1.89
N GLY A 515 30.51 -8.15 1.54
CA GLY A 515 31.19 -7.62 0.35
C GLY A 515 32.72 -7.66 0.47
N ALA A 516 33.26 -7.52 1.68
CA ALA A 516 34.70 -7.72 1.91
C ALA A 516 35.08 -9.19 1.71
N HIS A 517 34.24 -10.13 2.15
CA HIS A 517 34.43 -11.55 1.82
C HIS A 517 34.41 -11.78 0.30
N LEU A 518 33.46 -11.20 -0.43
CA LEU A 518 33.39 -11.31 -1.89
C LEU A 518 34.60 -10.65 -2.60
N ALA A 519 35.12 -9.54 -2.08
CA ALA A 519 36.35 -8.93 -2.56
C ALA A 519 37.56 -9.86 -2.33
N ALA A 520 37.62 -10.51 -1.17
CA ALA A 520 38.65 -11.48 -0.84
C ALA A 520 38.55 -12.74 -1.72
N TRP A 521 37.33 -13.21 -2.03
CA TRP A 521 37.08 -14.27 -3.00
C TRP A 521 37.68 -13.95 -4.37
N LEU A 522 37.41 -12.76 -4.91
CA LEU A 522 37.98 -12.33 -6.19
C LEU A 522 39.50 -12.23 -6.12
N ALA A 523 40.05 -11.73 -5.01
CA ALA A 523 41.50 -11.65 -4.84
C ALA A 523 42.19 -13.03 -4.85
N ALA A 524 41.56 -14.05 -4.26
CA ALA A 524 42.08 -15.41 -4.23
C ALA A 524 41.86 -16.15 -5.56
N ASN A 525 40.65 -16.10 -6.12
CA ASN A 525 40.24 -16.92 -7.27
C ASN A 525 40.47 -16.25 -8.63
N ARG A 526 40.61 -14.92 -8.67
CA ARG A 526 40.81 -14.10 -9.88
C ARG A 526 42.04 -13.19 -9.76
N SER A 527 43.11 -13.69 -9.11
CA SER A 527 44.33 -12.93 -8.79
C SER A 527 45.05 -12.29 -10.00
N ASP A 528 44.90 -12.88 -11.19
CA ASP A 528 45.43 -12.32 -12.44
C ASP A 528 44.66 -11.06 -12.92
N ALA A 529 43.39 -10.92 -12.53
CA ALA A 529 42.55 -9.77 -12.88
C ALA A 529 42.49 -8.72 -11.76
N VAL A 530 42.71 -9.13 -10.51
CA VAL A 530 42.69 -8.25 -9.34
C VAL A 530 44.07 -7.63 -9.08
N ARG A 531 44.11 -6.30 -8.89
CA ARG A 531 45.33 -5.55 -8.58
C ARG A 531 45.65 -5.53 -7.08
N LYS A 532 44.66 -5.17 -6.27
CA LYS A 532 44.72 -5.02 -4.80
C LYS A 532 43.32 -5.22 -4.22
N ALA A 533 43.25 -5.66 -2.98
CA ALA A 533 42.01 -5.80 -2.23
C ALA A 533 42.05 -4.96 -0.95
N LEU A 534 40.97 -4.22 -0.66
CA LEU A 534 40.74 -3.54 0.62
C LEU A 534 39.52 -4.17 1.30
N LEU A 535 39.74 -4.84 2.43
CA LEU A 535 38.74 -5.67 3.08
C LEU A 535 38.31 -5.04 4.42
N TYR A 536 37.10 -4.49 4.50
CA TYR A 536 36.58 -3.95 5.75
C TYR A 536 35.81 -5.03 6.52
N TYR A 537 36.40 -5.48 7.65
CA TYR A 537 35.81 -6.43 8.61
C TYR A 537 35.12 -7.64 7.93
N GLY A 538 35.74 -8.17 6.88
CA GLY A 538 35.23 -9.32 6.15
C GLY A 538 35.47 -10.63 6.90
N PRO A 539 34.54 -11.60 6.84
CA PRO A 539 34.88 -12.97 7.19
C PRO A 539 35.84 -13.51 6.14
N THR A 540 37.06 -13.88 6.53
CA THR A 540 38.10 -14.35 5.59
C THR A 540 38.34 -15.84 5.67
N ASP A 541 38.09 -16.46 6.82
CA ASP A 541 38.41 -17.86 7.03
C ASP A 541 37.34 -18.65 7.79
N VAL A 542 36.60 -19.48 7.05
CA VAL A 542 35.52 -20.31 7.58
C VAL A 542 36.05 -21.45 8.46
N LEU A 543 37.15 -22.10 8.07
CA LEU A 543 37.73 -23.19 8.86
C LEU A 543 38.23 -22.69 10.21
N GLU A 544 38.93 -21.55 10.26
CA GLU A 544 39.37 -20.94 11.53
C GLU A 544 38.18 -20.56 12.42
N PHE A 545 37.14 -19.97 11.82
CA PHE A 545 35.91 -19.64 12.55
C PHE A 545 35.26 -20.87 13.18
N LEU A 546 35.12 -21.97 12.41
CA LEU A 546 34.52 -23.22 12.86
C LEU A 546 35.42 -24.02 13.83
N ALA A 547 36.73 -23.84 13.78
CA ALA A 547 37.69 -24.41 14.73
C ALA A 547 37.64 -23.78 16.13
N GLY A 548 36.78 -22.77 16.34
CA GLY A 548 36.53 -22.19 17.65
C GLY A 548 37.30 -20.90 17.94
N ALA A 549 37.60 -20.10 16.90
CA ALA A 549 38.14 -18.75 17.06
C ALA A 549 37.33 -17.89 18.05
N VAL A 550 36.02 -18.19 18.23
CA VAL A 550 35.16 -17.60 19.26
C VAL A 550 34.73 -18.65 20.30
N PRO A 551 35.24 -18.58 21.55
CA PRO A 551 34.94 -19.56 22.61
C PRO A 551 33.46 -19.63 23.04
N LEU A 552 33.04 -20.79 23.54
CA LEU A 552 31.72 -21.02 24.16
C LEU A 552 31.58 -20.34 25.54
N GLY A 553 30.37 -19.84 25.84
CA GLY A 553 30.04 -19.26 27.15
C GLY A 553 30.66 -17.90 27.46
N GLY A 554 31.04 -17.13 26.45
CA GLY A 554 31.61 -15.78 26.57
C GLY A 554 30.71 -14.68 25.99
N PRO A 555 31.06 -13.40 26.18
CA PRO A 555 30.25 -12.26 25.68
C PRO A 555 30.12 -12.22 24.15
N TYR A 556 30.97 -12.95 23.43
CA TYR A 556 30.97 -13.04 21.97
C TYR A 556 30.11 -14.18 21.40
N GLU A 557 29.50 -15.01 22.26
CA GLU A 557 28.65 -16.13 21.86
C GLU A 557 27.50 -15.72 20.92
N PRO A 558 26.73 -14.63 21.18
CA PRO A 558 25.69 -14.19 20.25
C PRO A 558 26.20 -13.86 18.84
N TYR A 559 27.42 -13.31 18.72
CA TYR A 559 28.04 -12.98 17.45
C TYR A 559 28.51 -14.23 16.70
N ARG A 560 29.06 -15.22 17.43
CA ARG A 560 29.37 -16.53 16.85
C ARG A 560 28.10 -17.19 16.31
N ASP A 561 27.03 -17.22 17.10
CA ASP A 561 25.79 -17.88 16.69
C ASP A 561 25.15 -17.16 15.49
N PHE A 562 25.26 -15.83 15.44
CA PHE A 562 24.91 -15.05 14.25
C PHE A 562 25.76 -15.42 13.02
N GLY A 563 27.08 -15.55 13.20
CA GLY A 563 28.00 -15.96 12.14
C GLY A 563 27.69 -17.36 11.61
N LEU A 564 27.43 -18.33 12.50
CA LEU A 564 27.04 -19.69 12.13
C LEU A 564 25.74 -19.71 11.34
N ARG A 565 24.70 -19.00 11.80
CA ARG A 565 23.43 -18.87 11.05
C ARG A 565 23.66 -18.23 9.67
N SER A 566 24.49 -17.19 9.62
CA SER A 566 24.77 -16.48 8.37
C SER A 566 25.51 -17.37 7.37
N LEU A 567 26.50 -18.14 7.85
CA LEU A 567 27.25 -19.10 7.05
C LEU A 567 26.38 -20.24 6.54
N SER A 568 25.53 -20.82 7.40
CA SER A 568 24.57 -21.86 7.00
C SER A 568 23.65 -21.37 5.89
N GLN A 569 23.14 -20.15 6.00
CA GLN A 569 22.28 -19.58 4.97
C GLN A 569 23.05 -19.27 3.68
N PHE A 570 24.29 -18.79 3.77
CA PHE A 570 25.14 -18.58 2.59
C PHE A 570 25.42 -19.90 1.85
N PHE A 571 25.61 -21.01 2.58
CA PHE A 571 25.71 -22.34 1.98
C PHE A 571 24.41 -22.78 1.27
N GLY A 572 23.25 -22.34 1.78
CA GLY A 572 21.93 -22.58 1.18
C GLY A 572 20.88 -23.16 2.14
N ALA A 573 21.11 -23.12 3.45
CA ALA A 573 20.11 -23.53 4.44
C ALA A 573 19.04 -22.44 4.65
N PRO A 574 17.79 -22.82 4.99
CA PRO A 574 16.74 -21.85 5.31
C PRO A 574 17.02 -21.13 6.64
N ALA A 575 16.41 -19.95 6.81
CA ALA A 575 16.50 -19.20 8.06
C ALA A 575 15.92 -19.99 9.25
N GLY A 576 16.69 -20.13 10.34
CA GLY A 576 16.18 -20.62 11.63
C GLY A 576 15.89 -22.12 11.74
N THR A 577 16.27 -22.94 10.77
CA THR A 577 15.80 -24.35 10.68
C THR A 577 16.73 -25.40 11.27
N GLY A 578 17.94 -25.06 11.73
CA GLY A 578 18.86 -26.03 12.36
C GLY A 578 19.28 -27.20 11.47
N VAL A 579 19.05 -27.10 10.16
CA VAL A 579 19.26 -28.18 9.16
C VAL A 579 20.73 -28.57 9.02
N LEU A 580 21.64 -27.68 9.42
CA LEU A 580 23.08 -27.90 9.42
C LEU A 580 23.62 -27.82 10.84
N ASP A 581 24.24 -28.91 11.30
CA ASP A 581 24.96 -28.98 12.56
C ASP A 581 26.46 -29.14 12.31
N PHE A 582 27.17 -28.01 12.23
CA PHE A 582 28.62 -27.99 12.10
C PHE A 582 29.33 -28.63 13.31
N GLY A 583 28.68 -28.73 14.48
CA GLY A 583 29.26 -29.36 15.67
C GLY A 583 29.54 -30.86 15.52
N GLN A 584 29.00 -31.49 14.47
CA GLN A 584 29.28 -32.88 14.13
C GLN A 584 30.65 -33.08 13.44
N ILE A 585 31.31 -32.00 12.99
CA ILE A 585 32.61 -32.03 12.32
C ILE A 585 33.68 -31.53 13.31
N ASN A 586 34.80 -32.26 13.40
CA ASN A 586 35.95 -31.79 14.15
C ASN A 586 36.84 -30.92 13.27
N PHE A 587 36.74 -29.60 13.43
CA PHE A 587 37.53 -28.62 12.68
C PHE A 587 38.91 -28.34 13.27
N ALA A 588 39.23 -28.87 14.46
CA ALA A 588 40.49 -28.56 15.12
C ALA A 588 41.70 -29.08 14.31
N GLY A 589 42.48 -28.14 13.76
CA GLY A 589 43.68 -28.42 12.96
C GLY A 589 43.41 -28.98 11.57
N LEU A 590 42.17 -28.86 11.07
CA LEU A 590 41.79 -29.35 9.75
C LEU A 590 42.28 -28.40 8.65
N THR A 591 43.00 -28.93 7.67
CA THR A 591 43.49 -28.18 6.49
C THR A 591 42.53 -28.27 5.29
N VAL A 592 42.66 -27.35 4.31
CA VAL A 592 41.84 -27.44 3.08
C VAL A 592 42.20 -28.68 2.26
N THR A 593 43.46 -29.09 2.29
CA THR A 593 43.95 -30.30 1.61
C THR A 593 43.35 -31.56 2.22
N GLU A 594 43.38 -31.70 3.54
CA GLU A 594 42.80 -32.87 4.24
C GLU A 594 41.29 -32.97 4.02
N LEU A 595 40.59 -31.83 4.07
CA LEU A 595 39.16 -31.76 3.81
C LEU A 595 38.85 -32.18 2.37
N GLY A 596 39.59 -31.66 1.38
CA GLY A 596 39.41 -32.01 -0.03
C GLY A 596 39.67 -33.48 -0.35
N ASP A 597 40.70 -34.08 0.26
CA ASP A 597 41.06 -35.48 0.01
C ASP A 597 40.15 -36.48 0.75
N ASN A 598 39.56 -36.09 1.89
CA ASN A 598 38.89 -37.02 2.81
C ASN A 598 37.44 -36.63 3.19
N TRP A 599 36.81 -35.68 2.49
CA TRP A 599 35.48 -35.14 2.80
C TRP A 599 34.43 -36.21 3.13
N SER A 600 34.40 -37.32 2.39
CA SER A 600 33.38 -38.37 2.56
C SER A 600 33.41 -39.03 3.94
N THR A 601 34.61 -39.07 4.55
CA THR A 601 34.86 -39.62 5.88
C THR A 601 34.85 -38.56 6.97
N LEU A 602 35.30 -37.34 6.68
CA LEU A 602 35.40 -36.24 7.64
C LEU A 602 34.06 -35.57 7.92
N ILE A 603 33.18 -35.50 6.92
CA ILE A 603 31.84 -34.93 7.05
C ILE A 603 30.86 -36.08 7.29
N PRO A 604 30.34 -36.27 8.53
CA PRO A 604 29.34 -37.30 8.78
C PRO A 604 27.97 -36.89 8.21
N ALA A 605 27.14 -37.88 7.88
CA ALA A 605 25.80 -37.60 7.35
C ALA A 605 24.90 -36.89 8.37
N SER A 606 25.19 -37.03 9.67
CA SER A 606 24.47 -36.37 10.78
C SER A 606 24.62 -34.85 10.80
N VAL A 607 25.52 -34.28 10.00
CA VAL A 607 25.59 -32.82 9.79
C VAL A 607 24.27 -32.29 9.20
N PHE A 608 23.58 -33.10 8.40
CA PHE A 608 22.35 -32.72 7.72
C PHE A 608 21.13 -33.31 8.45
N ASP A 609 20.32 -32.46 9.10
CA ASP A 609 19.00 -32.87 9.61
C ASP A 609 17.91 -32.52 8.60
N LEU A 610 17.53 -33.52 7.80
CA LEU A 610 16.50 -33.39 6.78
C LEU A 610 15.13 -33.93 7.22
N SER A 611 15.01 -34.40 8.48
CA SER A 611 13.88 -35.21 8.93
C SER A 611 12.55 -34.46 8.99
N GLN A 612 12.57 -33.14 9.14
CA GLN A 612 11.39 -32.27 9.25
C GLN A 612 11.20 -31.35 8.03
N LEU A 613 11.91 -31.59 6.92
CA LEU A 613 11.85 -30.71 5.76
C LEU A 613 10.63 -31.00 4.87
N ASN A 614 10.07 -29.93 4.31
CA ASN A 614 9.07 -30.02 3.25
C ASN A 614 9.77 -30.32 1.91
N PRO A 615 9.54 -31.49 1.27
CA PRO A 615 10.18 -31.83 0.00
C PRO A 615 9.74 -30.93 -1.16
N LEU A 616 8.63 -30.19 -1.03
CA LEU A 616 8.16 -29.22 -2.02
C LEU A 616 8.83 -27.85 -1.90
N ALA A 617 9.53 -27.61 -0.78
CA ALA A 617 10.28 -26.38 -0.55
C ALA A 617 11.66 -26.72 0.08
N PRO A 618 12.50 -27.48 -0.64
CA PRO A 618 13.78 -27.93 -0.11
C PRO A 618 14.78 -26.76 0.06
N PRO A 619 15.73 -26.87 1.00
CA PRO A 619 16.91 -26.00 1.04
C PRO A 619 17.66 -25.98 -0.30
N ILE A 620 18.34 -24.86 -0.60
CA ILE A 620 19.00 -24.62 -1.90
C ILE A 620 20.06 -25.69 -2.18
N PHE A 621 20.89 -26.05 -1.18
CA PHE A 621 21.91 -27.09 -1.35
C PHE A 621 21.29 -28.47 -1.64
N LEU A 622 20.15 -28.79 -1.01
CA LEU A 622 19.46 -30.06 -1.20
C LEU A 622 18.81 -30.12 -2.59
N ALA A 623 18.15 -29.03 -3.02
CA ALA A 623 17.56 -28.92 -4.35
C ALA A 623 18.60 -29.13 -5.45
N ARG A 624 19.74 -28.42 -5.35
CA ARG A 624 20.88 -28.57 -6.27
C ARG A 624 21.38 -30.01 -6.35
N CYS A 625 21.60 -30.65 -5.20
CA CYS A 625 22.07 -32.03 -5.18
C CYS A 625 21.02 -33.03 -5.68
N ALA A 626 19.74 -32.78 -5.44
CA ALA A 626 18.65 -33.59 -5.98
C ALA A 626 18.61 -33.52 -7.51
N GLU A 627 18.76 -32.32 -8.08
CA GLU A 627 18.87 -32.11 -9.52
C GLU A 627 20.09 -32.82 -10.11
N ALA A 628 21.28 -32.59 -9.52
CA ALA A 628 22.54 -33.18 -9.98
C ALA A 628 22.53 -34.72 -9.95
N THR A 629 21.79 -35.31 -9.00
CA THR A 629 21.66 -36.77 -8.85
C THR A 629 20.39 -37.34 -9.50
N GLN A 630 19.55 -36.50 -10.10
CA GLN A 630 18.25 -36.85 -10.69
C GLN A 630 17.31 -37.58 -9.70
N ILE A 631 17.32 -37.16 -8.44
CA ILE A 631 16.50 -37.73 -7.37
C ILE A 631 15.28 -36.84 -7.12
N ASP A 632 14.08 -37.40 -7.23
CA ASP A 632 12.84 -36.72 -6.84
C ASP A 632 12.65 -36.78 -5.31
N LEU A 633 12.81 -35.63 -4.65
CA LEU A 633 12.71 -35.50 -3.20
C LEU A 633 11.34 -35.90 -2.64
N THR A 634 10.28 -35.86 -3.44
CA THR A 634 8.93 -36.26 -3.01
C THR A 634 8.74 -37.77 -2.90
N THR A 635 9.68 -38.54 -3.45
CA THR A 635 9.59 -40.01 -3.54
C THR A 635 10.47 -40.75 -2.54
N ILE A 636 11.32 -40.03 -1.80
CA ILE A 636 12.31 -40.60 -0.88
C ILE A 636 11.97 -40.31 0.58
N ASN A 637 12.54 -41.11 1.49
CA ASN A 637 12.52 -40.81 2.91
C ASN A 637 13.68 -39.87 3.26
N LEU A 638 13.40 -38.59 3.53
CA LEU A 638 14.43 -37.61 3.88
C LEU A 638 15.15 -37.90 5.21
N ALA A 639 14.57 -38.71 6.11
CA ALA A 639 15.27 -39.15 7.32
C ALA A 639 16.36 -40.21 7.03
N ALA A 640 16.36 -40.80 5.83
CA ALA A 640 17.35 -41.78 5.37
C ALA A 640 17.62 -41.57 3.87
N PRO A 641 18.25 -40.45 3.49
CA PRO A 641 18.45 -40.09 2.09
C PRO A 641 19.35 -41.11 1.37
N PRO A 642 19.18 -41.32 0.06
CA PRO A 642 20.05 -42.20 -0.72
C PRO A 642 21.54 -41.81 -0.58
N PRO A 643 22.48 -42.78 -0.63
CA PRO A 643 23.91 -42.48 -0.51
C PRO A 643 24.41 -41.45 -1.53
N ALA A 644 23.96 -41.53 -2.79
CA ALA A 644 24.35 -40.57 -3.83
C ALA A 644 23.96 -39.13 -3.50
N LEU A 645 22.77 -38.92 -2.92
CA LEU A 645 22.31 -37.59 -2.50
C LEU A 645 23.14 -37.09 -1.30
N THR A 646 23.40 -37.97 -0.35
CA THR A 646 24.22 -37.68 0.84
C THR A 646 25.65 -37.30 0.46
N ASP A 647 26.26 -38.07 -0.43
CA ASP A 647 27.62 -37.83 -0.89
C ASP A 647 27.73 -36.51 -1.67
N CYS A 648 26.73 -36.19 -2.50
CA CYS A 648 26.66 -34.87 -3.15
C CYS A 648 26.66 -33.73 -2.13
N MET A 649 25.79 -33.78 -1.11
CA MET A 649 25.70 -32.72 -0.10
C MET A 649 26.99 -32.58 0.70
N LYS A 650 27.64 -33.70 1.05
CA LYS A 650 28.93 -33.68 1.76
C LYS A 650 30.04 -33.07 0.90
N GLN A 651 30.12 -33.46 -0.36
CA GLN A 651 31.13 -32.92 -1.27
C GLN A 651 30.93 -31.41 -1.48
N ASP A 652 29.69 -30.99 -1.71
CA ASP A 652 29.32 -29.59 -1.86
C ASP A 652 29.62 -28.76 -0.59
N LEU A 653 29.35 -29.32 0.60
CA LEU A 653 29.75 -28.69 1.86
C LEU A 653 31.28 -28.59 1.99
N SER A 654 32.03 -29.63 1.62
CA SER A 654 33.49 -29.59 1.60
C SER A 654 34.00 -28.49 0.67
N ASP A 655 33.48 -28.41 -0.56
CA ASP A 655 33.86 -27.40 -1.55
C ASP A 655 33.56 -25.99 -1.03
N PHE A 656 32.41 -25.80 -0.39
CA PHE A 656 32.06 -24.54 0.26
C PHE A 656 33.06 -24.17 1.36
N LEU A 657 33.35 -25.09 2.28
CA LEU A 657 34.28 -24.84 3.39
C LEU A 657 35.69 -24.51 2.88
N ILE A 658 36.19 -25.25 1.90
CA ILE A 658 37.50 -25.02 1.28
C ILE A 658 37.54 -23.64 0.63
N ARG A 659 36.58 -23.35 -0.26
CA ARG A 659 36.62 -22.14 -1.08
C ARG A 659 36.39 -20.85 -0.29
N ASN A 660 35.77 -20.95 0.89
CA ASN A 660 35.55 -19.81 1.79
C ASN A 660 36.56 -19.77 2.98
N SER A 661 37.62 -20.60 2.94
CA SER A 661 38.75 -20.52 3.88
C SER A 661 39.95 -19.87 3.20
N LEU A 662 39.86 -18.55 3.01
CA LEU A 662 40.76 -17.80 2.14
C LEU A 662 42.16 -17.66 2.75
N ASP A 663 42.28 -17.53 4.08
CA ASP A 663 43.58 -17.42 4.72
C ASP A 663 44.36 -18.74 4.61
N HIS A 664 43.69 -19.89 4.78
CA HIS A 664 44.28 -21.21 4.49
C HIS A 664 44.71 -21.34 3.01
N GLN A 665 43.86 -20.92 2.07
CA GLN A 665 44.20 -20.96 0.64
C GLN A 665 45.43 -20.09 0.30
N LEU A 666 45.55 -18.90 0.90
CA LEU A 666 46.68 -18.00 0.69
C LEU A 666 47.96 -18.49 1.39
N ALA A 667 47.83 -19.17 2.52
CA ALA A 667 48.95 -19.79 3.23
C ALA A 667 49.48 -21.05 2.53
N GLY A 668 48.68 -21.66 1.64
CA GLY A 668 48.98 -22.93 1.00
C GLY A 668 48.86 -24.12 1.96
N GLU A 669 48.00 -24.00 2.98
CA GLU A 669 47.77 -24.97 4.06
C GLU A 669 46.55 -25.86 3.79
#